data_AF-A0A0M2UVB2-F1
#
_entry.id   AF-A0A0M2UVB2-F1
#
_cell.length_a   1.000
_cell.length_b   1.000
_cell.length_c   1.000
_cell.angle_alpha   90.00
_cell.angle_beta   90.00
_cell.angle_gamma   90.00
#
_symmetry.space_group_name_H-M   'P 1'
#
loop_
_entity.id
_entity.type
_entity.pdbx_description
1 polymer ?
#
loop_
_entity_poly.entity_id
_entity_poly.type
_entity_poly.pdbx_seq_one_letter_code
_entity_poly.pdbx_strand_id
1 'polypeptide(L)'
;MPIDVRISISNDTFRIDASNIPAEIDLFIFKLQISNFSFSFNADGIIDSTIQGTITIPDWKNDQNQPKLIDISFKIYDGGIYRISLLQSNAPINFQGVKIYLDQLEVTFNSSGIINNDSTIRGRIELPAFKDRNNTPIALEFILSILEDGFKIEVQISDDDGIEVLHIANFIDIFLKSLILGRSGNNIDFALSGRIVNYVRVPMVEDLLPVELTINKLSYLNNDFSFALDFRWASGLSVSGDSDTGIRFYIPINKDIGSIFYLDTIQININKTRDRNEIDFILESARLTLGPVVGVVEGMGLTTTLIKQQDGNLGPVDARMEFRPPSGFGLSIDAGPVAGGGFIRFDKDRGQYAGMLYLDLLAIEVTAIGILSTKDSNGRDLPPPGFSFLIIITAEKLFIQLGFGFILDGVGGLVGIHRTYSSDALEDGIRQGALDSIMFPDDPLNNMPKIINDVDRVFPAQMDQFVFGPLAQIVWGRPAIFKIEVGILIIFPSPIIIVILGQLEALLPADDFPIVELHVDVRGELNFEKKQLSILVNLRDSRLAFFKMEGSMAFLVNWGSNSNFLLSVGGYHPAFNPPPNFPDMDRVRVALNFEDIVRLSVEGYFAISSNSFQFGADVKIFVGIDEININGWLIFDGLIVFSPFHFTFSFSQGFEVEVAGASFLGISISGSLSGPSPFRINGEARISILFFDIPIRFSRTFGDEDPTQLPPLDPWPELQDAIQSEESWKASLPPSAYLAGSFRQPEVGAQLMVHPLGIIEMRQKVLPLNRMLDKYREYSIIGQHTFQLRNVSIGEETVEPKETANDSDKLGTFYAKVEDYFAPGQFKDLDDQEKLQRSSFELMMAGISIGSNRGAYTIKGDSTNIQERALQYEEKYIDREEPSQLAEGESREILLAKTHSGTKAYSNLFRSGTNKYKDRVIRPKTFSIKEEIFIVANTDNLSKDNEFDRQNLGPLTRAGAFEWMEQHLQLHPEKRGFIQILPVNEFISH
;
A
#
# COMPACT_ATOMS: atom_id res chain seq x y z
N MET A 1 29.65 40.45 -27.23
CA MET A 1 30.35 39.19 -26.88
C MET A 1 30.90 38.58 -28.16
N PRO A 2 32.07 37.92 -28.17
CA PRO A 2 32.51 37.17 -29.33
C PRO A 2 31.57 35.98 -29.59
N ILE A 3 31.33 35.66 -30.86
CA ILE A 3 30.59 34.44 -31.24
C ILE A 3 31.45 33.24 -30.82
N ASP A 4 30.91 32.35 -29.99
CA ASP A 4 31.60 31.11 -29.59
C ASP A 4 31.08 29.98 -30.47
N VAL A 5 31.98 29.34 -31.25
CA VAL A 5 31.66 28.23 -32.14
C VAL A 5 32.54 27.04 -31.77
N ARG A 6 31.91 25.92 -31.43
CA ARG A 6 32.55 24.64 -31.15
C ARG A 6 32.15 23.61 -32.19
N ILE A 7 33.13 22.90 -32.70
CA ILE A 7 32.92 21.79 -33.64
C ILE A 7 33.51 20.54 -32.97
N SER A 8 32.72 19.48 -32.86
CA SER A 8 33.15 18.19 -32.31
C SER A 8 32.77 17.05 -33.24
N ILE A 9 33.59 15.99 -33.23
CA ILE A 9 33.41 14.81 -34.07
C ILE A 9 33.51 13.58 -33.16
N SER A 10 32.50 12.71 -33.19
CA SER A 10 32.45 11.49 -32.40
C SER A 10 31.62 10.42 -33.12
N ASN A 11 32.16 9.20 -33.29
CA ASN A 11 31.45 8.05 -33.88
C ASN A 11 30.67 8.39 -35.16
N ASP A 12 31.37 8.90 -36.19
CA ASP A 12 30.79 9.33 -37.49
C ASP A 12 29.73 10.44 -37.43
N THR A 13 29.57 11.10 -36.27
CA THR A 13 28.70 12.26 -36.08
C THR A 13 29.53 13.54 -36.01
N PHE A 14 29.21 14.52 -36.85
CA PHE A 14 29.71 15.88 -36.79
C PHE A 14 28.70 16.75 -36.03
N ARG A 15 29.17 17.49 -35.02
CA ARG A 15 28.35 18.43 -34.25
C ARG A 15 28.96 19.83 -34.28
N ILE A 16 28.12 20.84 -34.52
CA ILE A 16 28.46 22.26 -34.54
C ILE A 16 27.55 22.95 -33.52
N ASP A 17 28.13 23.55 -32.49
CA ASP A 17 27.44 24.37 -31.50
C ASP A 17 27.95 25.81 -31.61
N ALA A 18 27.05 26.77 -31.76
CA ALA A 18 27.36 28.20 -31.79
C ALA A 18 26.46 28.97 -30.84
N SER A 19 27.05 29.92 -30.10
CA SER A 19 26.35 30.79 -29.15
C SER A 19 26.80 32.24 -29.29
N ASN A 20 25.99 33.16 -28.74
CA ASN A 20 26.19 34.62 -28.85
C ASN A 20 26.17 35.14 -30.31
N ILE A 21 25.29 34.59 -31.14
CA ILE A 21 25.18 34.98 -32.55
C ILE A 21 24.45 36.33 -32.65
N PRO A 22 25.03 37.38 -33.26
CA PRO A 22 24.35 38.66 -33.44
C PRO A 22 23.62 38.71 -34.79
N ALA A 23 22.81 37.69 -35.10
CA ALA A 23 22.09 37.59 -36.37
C ALA A 23 20.62 37.98 -36.17
N GLU A 24 20.24 39.15 -36.70
CA GLU A 24 18.84 39.58 -36.83
C GLU A 24 18.42 39.44 -38.31
N ILE A 25 17.33 38.73 -38.54
CA ILE A 25 16.72 38.53 -39.86
C ILE A 25 15.39 39.27 -39.84
N ASP A 26 15.27 40.28 -40.69
CA ASP A 26 14.02 41.01 -40.89
C ASP A 26 13.17 40.24 -41.91
N LEU A 27 12.11 39.58 -41.44
CA LEU A 27 11.12 38.91 -42.27
C LEU A 27 9.88 39.79 -42.28
N PHE A 28 9.25 39.97 -43.43
CA PHE A 28 8.22 41.00 -43.70
C PHE A 28 7.17 41.24 -42.59
N ILE A 29 6.81 40.21 -41.82
CA ILE A 29 5.83 40.24 -40.73
C ILE A 29 6.43 40.17 -39.31
N PHE A 30 7.70 39.80 -39.15
CA PHE A 30 8.38 39.69 -37.85
C PHE A 30 9.91 39.71 -37.97
N LYS A 31 10.58 40.18 -36.91
CA LYS A 31 12.04 40.13 -36.79
C LYS A 31 12.45 38.89 -36.01
N LEU A 32 13.41 38.12 -36.54
CA LEU A 32 13.97 36.94 -35.89
C LEU A 32 15.42 37.21 -35.46
N GLN A 33 15.71 37.12 -34.18
CA GLN A 33 17.06 37.21 -33.65
C GLN A 33 17.53 35.83 -33.16
N ILE A 34 18.53 35.25 -33.80
CA ILE A 34 19.09 33.94 -33.43
C ILE A 34 20.12 34.14 -32.33
N SER A 35 19.95 33.46 -31.19
CA SER A 35 20.89 33.53 -30.07
C SER A 35 21.91 32.40 -30.10
N ASN A 36 21.43 31.16 -30.33
CA ASN A 36 22.23 29.95 -30.34
C ASN A 36 21.81 29.03 -31.50
N PHE A 37 22.72 28.24 -32.04
CA PHE A 37 22.35 27.06 -32.81
C PHE A 37 23.24 25.86 -32.47
N SER A 38 22.66 24.68 -32.48
CA SER A 38 23.31 23.37 -32.38
C SER A 38 22.85 22.54 -33.57
N PHE A 39 23.78 21.95 -34.29
CA PHE A 39 23.49 21.14 -35.47
C PHE A 39 24.37 19.89 -35.47
N SER A 40 23.78 18.71 -35.61
CA SER A 40 24.49 17.44 -35.66
C SER A 40 24.00 16.56 -36.80
N PHE A 41 24.93 15.90 -37.50
CA PHE A 41 24.66 15.11 -38.70
C PHE A 41 25.71 14.02 -38.90
N ASN A 42 25.36 12.98 -39.65
CA ASN A 42 26.25 11.90 -40.09
C ASN A 42 26.07 11.64 -41.60
N ALA A 43 26.60 10.50 -42.09
CA ALA A 43 26.46 10.10 -43.50
C ALA A 43 25.01 9.83 -43.93
N ASP A 44 24.11 9.52 -42.98
CA ASP A 44 22.71 9.18 -43.23
C ASP A 44 21.78 10.40 -43.19
N GLY A 45 22.23 11.56 -42.68
CA GLY A 45 21.44 12.80 -42.66
C GLY A 45 21.62 13.63 -41.40
N ILE A 46 20.65 14.51 -41.13
CA ILE A 46 20.59 15.34 -39.92
C ILE A 46 20.15 14.47 -38.73
N ILE A 47 20.94 14.44 -37.67
CA ILE A 47 20.64 13.68 -36.44
C ILE A 47 19.81 14.54 -35.48
N ASP A 48 20.25 15.76 -35.19
CA ASP A 48 19.53 16.72 -34.36
C ASP A 48 19.93 18.14 -34.76
N SER A 49 18.96 19.05 -34.73
CA SER A 49 19.23 20.47 -34.87
C SER A 49 18.32 21.27 -33.97
N THR A 50 18.90 22.29 -33.34
CA THR A 50 18.21 23.17 -32.42
C THR A 50 18.77 24.58 -32.63
N ILE A 51 17.93 25.49 -33.13
CA ILE A 51 18.22 26.91 -33.28
C ILE A 51 17.33 27.64 -32.28
N GLN A 52 17.90 28.44 -31.39
CA GLN A 52 17.15 29.20 -30.39
C GLN A 52 17.27 30.69 -30.69
N GLY A 53 16.17 31.42 -30.52
CA GLY A 53 16.14 32.86 -30.79
C GLY A 53 14.88 33.53 -30.27
N THR A 54 14.76 34.83 -30.52
CA THR A 54 13.57 35.62 -30.22
C THR A 54 12.89 36.09 -31.49
N ILE A 55 11.56 36.06 -31.51
CA ILE A 55 10.74 36.70 -32.53
C ILE A 55 10.14 37.98 -31.96
N THR A 56 10.12 39.05 -32.76
CA THR A 56 9.42 40.31 -32.47
C THR A 56 8.44 40.62 -33.59
N ILE A 57 7.17 40.87 -33.24
CA ILE A 57 6.14 41.32 -34.19
C ILE A 57 5.85 42.80 -33.93
N PRO A 58 5.84 43.68 -34.94
CA PRO A 58 5.76 45.14 -34.75
C PRO A 58 4.62 45.64 -33.85
N ASP A 59 3.44 45.02 -33.94
CA ASP A 59 2.25 45.44 -33.19
C ASP A 59 2.09 44.74 -31.84
N TRP A 60 2.95 43.78 -31.52
CA TRP A 60 2.88 42.99 -30.30
C TRP A 60 3.75 43.65 -29.22
N LYS A 61 3.11 44.08 -28.12
CA LYS A 61 3.78 44.86 -27.09
C LYS A 61 3.75 44.17 -25.73
N ASN A 62 4.71 44.47 -24.87
CA ASN A 62 4.67 44.09 -23.45
C ASN A 62 3.81 45.09 -22.65
N ASP A 63 3.65 44.87 -21.34
CA ASP A 63 2.88 45.77 -20.45
C ASP A 63 3.48 47.18 -20.33
N GLN A 64 4.75 47.36 -20.72
CA GLN A 64 5.43 48.65 -20.77
C GLN A 64 5.32 49.33 -22.14
N ASN A 65 4.45 48.83 -23.04
CA ASN A 65 4.22 49.35 -24.39
C ASN A 65 5.47 49.32 -25.31
N GLN A 66 6.43 48.44 -25.02
CA GLN A 66 7.61 48.15 -25.84
C GLN A 66 7.40 46.90 -26.69
N PRO A 67 8.14 46.70 -27.80
CA PRO A 67 8.04 45.48 -28.61
C PRO A 67 8.25 44.21 -27.78
N LYS A 68 7.36 43.22 -27.95
CA LYS A 68 7.40 41.96 -27.21
C LYS A 68 8.33 40.96 -27.89
N LEU A 69 9.34 40.52 -27.15
CA LEU A 69 10.23 39.41 -27.53
C LEU A 69 9.55 38.08 -27.16
N ILE A 70 9.56 37.13 -28.10
CA ILE A 70 9.02 35.78 -27.93
C ILE A 70 10.13 34.76 -28.17
N ASP A 71 10.53 34.06 -27.12
CA ASP A 71 11.56 33.02 -27.20
C ASP A 71 11.05 31.77 -27.92
N ILE A 72 11.72 31.41 -29.02
CA ILE A 72 11.38 30.24 -29.85
C ILE A 72 12.59 29.33 -30.07
N SER A 73 12.27 28.05 -30.30
CA SER A 73 13.18 27.03 -30.79
C SER A 73 12.75 26.63 -32.19
N PHE A 74 13.71 26.50 -33.10
CA PHE A 74 13.52 26.02 -34.46
C PHE A 74 14.36 24.76 -34.65
N LYS A 75 13.71 23.68 -35.07
CA LYS A 75 14.34 22.41 -35.40
C LYS A 75 14.19 22.11 -36.87
N ILE A 76 15.25 21.57 -37.46
CA ILE A 76 15.34 21.07 -38.83
C ILE A 76 15.53 19.56 -38.76
N TYR A 77 14.69 18.81 -39.43
CA TYR A 77 14.79 17.38 -39.55
C TYR A 77 15.25 17.01 -40.96
N ASP A 78 15.69 15.76 -41.12
CA ASP A 78 16.03 15.23 -42.43
C ASP A 78 14.80 15.21 -43.37
N GLY A 79 15.02 15.33 -44.67
CA GLY A 79 13.94 15.40 -45.67
C GLY A 79 13.24 16.77 -45.82
N GLY A 80 13.81 17.85 -45.27
CA GLY A 80 13.29 19.21 -45.48
C GLY A 80 12.06 19.57 -44.63
N ILE A 81 11.95 18.95 -43.45
CA ILE A 81 10.91 19.21 -42.47
C ILE A 81 11.46 20.17 -41.40
N TYR A 82 10.67 21.17 -41.06
CA TYR A 82 11.01 22.23 -40.11
C TYR A 82 9.95 22.28 -39.00
N ARG A 83 10.37 22.53 -37.76
CA ARG A 83 9.47 22.73 -36.62
C ARG A 83 9.84 23.98 -35.83
N ILE A 84 8.87 24.84 -35.59
CA ILE A 84 8.97 25.98 -34.69
C ILE A 84 8.26 25.61 -33.39
N SER A 85 8.87 25.88 -32.24
CA SER A 85 8.31 25.64 -30.92
C SER A 85 8.55 26.84 -29.99
N LEU A 86 7.66 27.10 -29.05
CA LEU A 86 7.89 28.06 -27.96
C LEU A 86 8.93 27.50 -26.96
N LEU A 87 9.88 28.29 -26.48
CA LEU A 87 10.88 27.83 -25.49
C LEU A 87 10.36 27.84 -24.04
N GLN A 88 9.51 28.81 -23.71
CA GLN A 88 8.92 29.01 -22.38
C GLN A 88 7.58 29.75 -22.50
N SER A 89 6.65 29.51 -21.56
CA SER A 89 5.43 30.32 -21.47
C SER A 89 5.82 31.78 -21.24
N ASN A 90 5.35 32.67 -22.11
CA ASN A 90 5.79 34.06 -22.16
C ASN A 90 4.79 34.98 -21.44
N ALA A 91 5.29 36.05 -20.81
CA ALA A 91 4.46 37.15 -20.29
C ALA A 91 3.50 37.73 -21.37
N PRO A 92 2.38 38.36 -20.99
CA PRO A 92 1.31 38.71 -21.93
C PRO A 92 1.78 39.59 -23.10
N ILE A 93 1.20 39.30 -24.26
CA ILE A 93 1.26 40.11 -25.45
C ILE A 93 0.05 41.04 -25.44
N ASN A 94 0.29 42.34 -25.41
CA ASN A 94 -0.74 43.36 -25.60
C ASN A 94 -0.87 43.67 -27.09
N PHE A 95 -2.06 43.42 -27.64
CA PHE A 95 -2.43 43.78 -29.01
C PHE A 95 -3.77 44.52 -29.00
N GLN A 96 -3.74 45.82 -29.32
CA GLN A 96 -4.94 46.68 -29.39
C GLN A 96 -5.85 46.62 -28.14
N GLY A 97 -5.27 46.47 -26.95
CA GLY A 97 -6.00 46.37 -25.68
C GLY A 97 -6.42 44.94 -25.30
N VAL A 98 -6.22 43.96 -26.17
CA VAL A 98 -6.40 42.53 -25.87
C VAL A 98 -5.09 41.97 -25.32
N LYS A 99 -5.17 41.27 -24.18
CA LYS A 99 -4.01 40.54 -23.62
C LYS A 99 -4.06 39.10 -24.10
N ILE A 100 -2.96 38.63 -24.68
CA ILE A 100 -2.81 37.27 -25.17
C ILE A 100 -1.64 36.62 -24.44
N TYR A 101 -1.88 35.50 -23.79
CA TYR A 101 -0.86 34.67 -23.17
C TYR A 101 -0.71 33.42 -24.03
N LEU A 102 0.50 33.12 -24.47
CA LEU A 102 0.80 31.93 -25.27
C LEU A 102 1.50 30.91 -24.37
N ASP A 103 0.85 29.77 -24.20
CA ASP A 103 1.37 28.65 -23.39
C ASP A 103 2.13 27.66 -24.27
N GLN A 104 1.65 27.46 -25.49
CA GLN A 104 2.27 26.59 -26.48
C GLN A 104 2.14 27.19 -27.88
N LEU A 105 3.21 27.08 -28.66
CA LEU A 105 3.23 27.33 -30.08
C LEU A 105 4.09 26.22 -30.68
N GLU A 106 3.53 25.36 -31.50
CA GLU A 106 4.25 24.33 -32.23
C GLU A 106 3.74 24.30 -33.67
N VAL A 107 4.62 24.48 -34.65
CA VAL A 107 4.25 24.47 -36.08
C VAL A 107 5.28 23.66 -36.85
N THR A 108 4.84 22.61 -37.53
CA THR A 108 5.70 21.76 -38.38
C THR A 108 5.34 21.97 -39.86
N PHE A 109 6.33 22.15 -40.73
CA PHE A 109 6.13 22.44 -42.15
C PHE A 109 7.29 21.97 -43.05
N ASN A 110 7.04 21.79 -44.34
CA ASN A 110 8.04 21.56 -45.40
C ASN A 110 7.82 22.54 -46.57
N SER A 111 8.45 22.27 -47.70
CA SER A 111 8.29 23.02 -48.95
C SER A 111 6.88 22.99 -49.54
N SER A 112 6.06 22.00 -49.20
CA SER A 112 4.67 21.87 -49.68
C SER A 112 3.65 22.55 -48.76
N GLY A 113 4.02 22.92 -47.54
CA GLY A 113 3.14 23.54 -46.56
C GLY A 113 3.31 22.96 -45.16
N ILE A 114 2.28 23.11 -44.33
CA ILE A 114 2.25 22.56 -42.98
C ILE A 114 2.10 21.04 -43.06
N ILE A 115 2.90 20.32 -42.29
CA ILE A 115 2.89 18.85 -42.22
C ILE A 115 2.45 18.46 -40.82
N ASN A 116 1.74 17.34 -40.70
CA ASN A 116 1.19 16.79 -39.46
C ASN A 116 0.04 17.60 -38.85
N ASN A 117 -0.91 16.86 -38.25
CA ASN A 117 -2.00 17.39 -37.43
C ASN A 117 -1.54 17.88 -36.04
N ASP A 118 -0.22 18.03 -35.82
CA ASP A 118 0.37 18.37 -34.53
C ASP A 118 0.74 19.87 -34.42
N SER A 119 0.47 20.66 -35.46
CA SER A 119 0.72 22.10 -35.40
C SER A 119 -0.37 22.77 -34.55
N THR A 120 -0.01 23.20 -33.35
CA THR A 120 -0.96 23.71 -32.34
C THR A 120 -0.47 25.01 -31.72
N ILE A 121 -1.40 25.94 -31.51
CA ILE A 121 -1.19 27.18 -30.76
C ILE A 121 -2.19 27.17 -29.61
N ARG A 122 -1.70 27.15 -28.36
CA ARG A 122 -2.52 27.17 -27.16
C ARG A 122 -2.20 28.40 -26.33
N GLY A 123 -3.24 28.99 -25.77
CA GLY A 123 -3.08 30.12 -24.87
C GLY A 123 -4.38 30.57 -24.26
N ARG A 124 -4.34 31.76 -23.63
CA ARG A 124 -5.51 32.45 -23.12
C ARG A 124 -5.56 33.90 -23.58
N ILE A 125 -6.76 34.42 -23.79
CA ILE A 125 -7.02 35.78 -24.25
C ILE A 125 -7.90 36.47 -23.21
N GLU A 126 -7.48 37.65 -22.74
CA GLU A 126 -8.33 38.51 -21.91
C GLU A 126 -8.83 39.69 -22.75
N LEU A 127 -10.15 39.82 -22.82
CA LEU A 127 -10.83 40.87 -23.55
C LEU A 127 -11.40 41.89 -22.55
N PRO A 128 -10.99 43.17 -22.59
CA PRO A 128 -11.45 44.17 -21.62
C PRO A 128 -12.96 44.39 -21.57
N ALA A 129 -13.67 44.06 -22.65
CA ALA A 129 -15.11 44.22 -22.78
C ALA A 129 -15.90 43.12 -22.05
N PHE A 130 -15.30 41.96 -21.78
CA PHE A 130 -15.97 40.84 -21.13
C PHE A 130 -15.46 40.72 -19.71
N LYS A 131 -16.35 40.90 -18.75
CA LYS A 131 -16.02 40.89 -17.33
C LYS A 131 -17.00 40.02 -16.56
N ASP A 132 -16.51 39.41 -15.50
CA ASP A 132 -17.33 38.65 -14.55
C ASP A 132 -18.24 39.59 -13.74
N ARG A 133 -19.05 39.00 -12.85
CA ARG A 133 -19.94 39.74 -11.94
C ARG A 133 -19.20 40.66 -10.97
N ASN A 134 -17.90 40.44 -10.76
CA ASN A 134 -17.01 41.26 -9.93
C ASN A 134 -16.26 42.33 -10.74
N ASN A 135 -16.61 42.52 -12.02
CA ASN A 135 -15.99 43.48 -12.94
C ASN A 135 -14.51 43.15 -13.26
N THR A 136 -14.13 41.87 -13.17
CA THR A 136 -12.82 41.31 -13.54
C THR A 136 -12.85 40.80 -14.97
N PRO A 137 -11.86 41.09 -15.84
CA PRO A 137 -11.80 40.54 -17.19
C PRO A 137 -11.86 39.00 -17.21
N ILE A 138 -12.70 38.42 -18.08
CA ILE A 138 -12.82 36.97 -18.24
C ILE A 138 -11.74 36.49 -19.22
N ALA A 139 -11.03 35.42 -18.84
CA ALA A 139 -10.07 34.75 -19.70
C ALA A 139 -10.76 33.73 -20.62
N LEU A 140 -10.38 33.78 -21.90
CA LEU A 140 -10.76 32.85 -22.96
C LEU A 140 -9.58 31.93 -23.26
N GLU A 141 -9.65 30.67 -22.83
CA GLU A 141 -8.68 29.67 -23.27
C GLU A 141 -8.96 29.29 -24.72
N PHE A 142 -7.92 29.20 -25.54
CA PHE A 142 -8.05 28.80 -26.92
C PHE A 142 -7.00 27.78 -27.33
N ILE A 143 -7.38 26.92 -28.27
CA ILE A 143 -6.51 26.00 -29.00
C ILE A 143 -6.78 26.21 -30.49
N LEU A 144 -5.76 26.62 -31.24
CA LEU A 144 -5.78 26.65 -32.69
C LEU A 144 -4.92 25.49 -33.21
N SER A 145 -5.57 24.50 -33.81
CA SER A 145 -4.92 23.42 -34.53
C SER A 145 -4.86 23.78 -36.02
N ILE A 146 -3.67 23.72 -36.59
CA ILE A 146 -3.43 23.98 -38.01
C ILE A 146 -3.21 22.62 -38.68
N LEU A 147 -4.04 22.32 -39.67
CA LEU A 147 -4.08 21.04 -40.35
C LEU A 147 -3.46 21.17 -41.75
N GLU A 148 -3.08 20.05 -42.37
CA GLU A 148 -2.53 20.05 -43.74
C GLU A 148 -3.52 20.68 -44.75
N ASP A 149 -4.83 20.47 -44.55
CA ASP A 149 -5.90 20.94 -45.43
C ASP A 149 -6.94 21.85 -44.74
N GLY A 150 -6.56 22.52 -43.63
CA GLY A 150 -7.42 23.48 -42.96
C GLY A 150 -7.01 23.88 -41.54
N PHE A 151 -7.99 24.16 -40.68
CA PHE A 151 -7.76 24.65 -39.31
C PHE A 151 -8.90 24.24 -38.37
N LYS A 152 -8.65 24.25 -37.07
CA LYS A 152 -9.68 24.11 -36.02
C LYS A 152 -9.35 25.05 -34.87
N ILE A 153 -10.30 25.87 -34.48
CA ILE A 153 -10.23 26.79 -33.33
C ILE A 153 -11.20 26.26 -32.28
N GLU A 154 -10.70 26.03 -31.08
CA GLU A 154 -11.48 25.66 -29.90
C GLU A 154 -11.29 26.76 -28.87
N VAL A 155 -12.41 27.29 -28.36
CA VAL A 155 -12.43 28.33 -27.32
C VAL A 155 -13.24 27.82 -26.15
N GLN A 156 -12.67 27.92 -24.96
CA GLN A 156 -13.31 27.57 -23.70
C GLN A 156 -13.18 28.75 -22.73
N ILE A 157 -14.26 29.03 -22.01
CA ILE A 157 -14.31 30.09 -21.01
C ILE A 157 -13.96 29.46 -19.65
N SER A 158 -13.01 30.06 -18.94
CA SER A 158 -12.55 29.54 -17.63
C SER A 158 -13.55 29.76 -16.49
N ASP A 159 -14.53 30.66 -16.68
CA ASP A 159 -15.61 30.91 -15.72
C ASP A 159 -16.75 29.88 -15.87
N ASP A 160 -17.25 29.36 -14.75
CA ASP A 160 -18.25 28.29 -14.74
C ASP A 160 -19.60 28.72 -15.34
N ASP A 161 -19.96 30.00 -15.17
CA ASP A 161 -21.21 30.61 -15.65
C ASP A 161 -21.14 30.98 -17.15
N GLY A 162 -19.95 30.96 -17.74
CA GLY A 162 -19.69 31.39 -19.12
C GLY A 162 -19.67 32.92 -19.29
N ILE A 163 -19.49 33.37 -20.52
CA ILE A 163 -19.54 34.80 -20.88
C ILE A 163 -20.95 35.16 -21.32
N GLU A 164 -21.52 36.20 -20.73
CA GLU A 164 -22.76 36.81 -21.19
C GLU A 164 -22.55 37.49 -22.55
N VAL A 165 -23.19 36.96 -23.60
CA VAL A 165 -23.10 37.48 -24.97
C VAL A 165 -24.30 38.33 -25.38
N LEU A 166 -25.42 38.21 -24.66
CA LEU A 166 -26.61 39.02 -24.86
C LEU A 166 -27.36 39.15 -23.55
N HIS A 167 -27.67 40.39 -23.17
CA HIS A 167 -28.55 40.72 -22.06
C HIS A 167 -29.66 41.64 -22.54
N ILE A 168 -30.90 41.17 -22.38
CA ILE A 168 -32.10 41.98 -22.60
C ILE A 168 -32.87 41.98 -21.27
N ALA A 169 -32.76 43.08 -20.54
CA ALA A 169 -33.32 43.24 -19.21
C ALA A 169 -34.79 42.77 -19.12
N ASN A 170 -35.08 41.85 -18.20
CA ASN A 170 -36.40 41.22 -17.99
C ASN A 170 -36.93 40.35 -19.14
N PHE A 171 -36.11 40.03 -20.14
CA PHE A 171 -36.49 39.14 -21.24
C PHE A 171 -35.59 37.91 -21.29
N ILE A 172 -34.32 38.06 -21.64
CA ILE A 172 -33.44 36.93 -21.92
C ILE A 172 -31.98 37.28 -21.68
N ASP A 173 -31.25 36.35 -21.07
CA ASP A 173 -29.80 36.36 -21.01
C ASP A 173 -29.25 35.15 -21.77
N ILE A 174 -28.21 35.35 -22.56
CA ILE A 174 -27.51 34.28 -23.28
C ILE A 174 -26.06 34.27 -22.82
N PHE A 175 -25.62 33.11 -22.36
CA PHE A 175 -24.25 32.84 -21.96
C PHE A 175 -23.64 31.80 -22.88
N LEU A 176 -22.41 32.04 -23.33
CA LEU A 176 -21.60 31.10 -24.09
C LEU A 176 -20.53 30.52 -23.15
N LYS A 177 -20.25 29.21 -23.23
CA LYS A 177 -19.21 28.54 -22.42
C LYS A 177 -18.07 27.97 -23.26
N SER A 178 -18.39 27.45 -24.44
CA SER A 178 -17.38 27.04 -25.41
C SER A 178 -17.86 27.23 -26.85
N LEU A 179 -16.90 27.34 -27.76
CA LEU A 179 -17.12 27.45 -29.20
C LEU A 179 -16.00 26.72 -29.94
N ILE A 180 -16.36 25.88 -30.91
CA ILE A 180 -15.43 25.24 -31.85
C ILE A 180 -15.82 25.68 -33.27
N LEU A 181 -14.82 26.09 -34.05
CA LEU A 181 -14.95 26.44 -35.45
C LEU A 181 -13.77 25.86 -36.21
N GLY A 182 -14.03 25.04 -37.23
CA GLY A 182 -12.96 24.45 -38.02
C GLY A 182 -13.39 24.09 -39.43
N ARG A 183 -12.39 23.82 -40.25
CA ARG A 183 -12.52 23.27 -41.60
C ARG A 183 -11.36 22.32 -41.85
N SER A 184 -11.62 21.13 -42.35
CA SER A 184 -10.60 20.22 -42.88
C SER A 184 -11.10 19.69 -44.22
N GLY A 185 -10.40 20.07 -45.29
CA GLY A 185 -10.82 19.81 -46.67
C GLY A 185 -12.20 20.44 -46.98
N ASN A 186 -13.20 19.58 -47.18
CA ASN A 186 -14.60 19.98 -47.42
C ASN A 186 -15.50 19.92 -46.18
N ASN A 187 -15.01 19.40 -45.06
CA ASN A 187 -15.78 19.28 -43.83
C ASN A 187 -15.72 20.59 -43.05
N ILE A 188 -16.85 21.00 -42.47
CA ILE A 188 -16.94 22.15 -41.57
C ILE A 188 -17.22 21.59 -40.18
N ASP A 189 -16.39 21.99 -39.23
CA ASP A 189 -16.55 21.67 -37.82
C ASP A 189 -17.13 22.87 -37.08
N PHE A 190 -18.20 22.64 -36.34
CA PHE A 190 -18.87 23.64 -35.51
C PHE A 190 -19.28 22.98 -34.19
N ALA A 191 -19.00 23.60 -33.05
CA ALA A 191 -19.62 23.21 -31.78
C ALA A 191 -19.84 24.42 -30.88
N LEU A 192 -20.87 24.38 -30.04
CA LEU A 192 -21.06 25.35 -28.99
C LEU A 192 -21.62 24.71 -27.72
N SER A 193 -21.33 25.33 -26.58
CA SER A 193 -22.00 25.07 -25.31
C SER A 193 -22.30 26.39 -24.59
N GLY A 194 -23.29 26.40 -23.72
CA GLY A 194 -23.72 27.62 -23.03
C GLY A 194 -25.05 27.45 -22.30
N ARG A 195 -25.65 28.57 -21.89
CA ARG A 195 -26.97 28.59 -21.27
C ARG A 195 -27.78 29.80 -21.70
N ILE A 196 -29.10 29.67 -21.71
CA ILE A 196 -30.05 30.73 -22.00
C ILE A 196 -31.01 30.81 -20.83
N VAL A 197 -31.10 31.97 -20.19
CA VAL A 197 -32.02 32.24 -19.08
C VAL A 197 -33.16 33.11 -19.56
N ASN A 198 -34.39 32.66 -19.33
CA ASN A 198 -35.60 33.33 -19.79
C ASN A 198 -36.36 33.94 -18.60
N TYR A 199 -36.49 35.27 -18.62
CA TYR A 199 -37.19 36.05 -17.60
C TYR A 199 -38.60 36.46 -18.02
N VAL A 200 -39.03 36.13 -19.23
CA VAL A 200 -40.36 36.47 -19.72
C VAL A 200 -41.41 35.81 -18.83
N ARG A 201 -42.19 36.65 -18.14
CA ARG A 201 -43.37 36.25 -17.37
C ARG A 201 -44.59 36.85 -18.06
N VAL A 202 -45.29 36.03 -18.86
CA VAL A 202 -46.56 36.43 -19.47
C VAL A 202 -47.68 35.72 -18.71
N PRO A 203 -48.55 36.46 -18.00
CA PRO A 203 -49.65 35.88 -17.24
C PRO A 203 -50.44 34.86 -18.08
N MET A 204 -50.83 33.75 -17.46
CA MET A 204 -51.48 32.57 -18.08
C MET A 204 -50.60 31.65 -18.93
N VAL A 205 -49.38 32.05 -19.33
CA VAL A 205 -48.44 31.17 -20.09
C VAL A 205 -47.07 31.06 -19.43
N GLU A 206 -46.92 31.56 -18.20
CA GLU A 206 -45.65 31.54 -17.44
C GLU A 206 -45.11 30.13 -17.24
N ASP A 207 -45.99 29.13 -17.13
CA ASP A 207 -45.63 27.71 -16.96
C ASP A 207 -45.33 26.98 -18.29
N LEU A 208 -45.58 27.61 -19.44
CA LEU A 208 -45.38 26.97 -20.76
C LEU A 208 -43.96 27.16 -21.29
N LEU A 209 -43.28 28.24 -20.91
CA LEU A 209 -41.92 28.53 -21.37
C LEU A 209 -40.89 28.05 -20.34
N PRO A 210 -39.81 27.37 -20.76
CA PRO A 210 -38.71 27.05 -19.87
C PRO A 210 -38.07 28.35 -19.36
N VAL A 211 -37.69 28.36 -18.08
CA VAL A 211 -36.94 29.45 -17.46
C VAL A 211 -35.45 29.36 -17.77
N GLU A 212 -34.98 28.17 -18.17
CA GLU A 212 -33.59 27.95 -18.54
C GLU A 212 -33.47 26.87 -19.61
N LEU A 213 -32.57 27.10 -20.57
CA LEU A 213 -32.07 26.13 -21.54
C LEU A 213 -30.55 26.06 -21.39
N THR A 214 -30.03 24.91 -20.99
CA THR A 214 -28.60 24.63 -20.96
C THR A 214 -28.22 23.80 -22.16
N ILE A 215 -27.19 24.24 -22.88
CA ILE A 215 -26.63 23.58 -24.06
C ILE A 215 -25.30 22.98 -23.61
N ASN A 216 -25.32 21.73 -23.15
CA ASN A 216 -24.09 21.03 -22.76
C ASN A 216 -23.23 20.71 -23.98
N LYS A 217 -23.89 20.36 -25.10
CA LYS A 217 -23.25 20.08 -26.38
C LYS A 217 -24.20 20.43 -27.52
N LEU A 218 -23.72 21.15 -28.52
CA LEU A 218 -24.39 21.27 -29.81
C LEU A 218 -23.30 21.34 -30.86
N SER A 219 -23.08 20.24 -31.58
CA SER A 219 -21.92 20.10 -32.44
C SER A 219 -22.22 19.41 -33.75
N TYR A 220 -21.67 19.95 -34.83
CA TYR A 220 -21.52 19.34 -36.13
C TYR A 220 -20.03 19.14 -36.38
N LEU A 221 -19.52 17.95 -36.10
CA LEU A 221 -18.09 17.63 -36.21
C LEU A 221 -17.93 16.39 -37.09
N ASN A 222 -16.94 16.37 -37.99
CA ASN A 222 -16.71 15.23 -38.88
C ASN A 222 -17.95 14.79 -39.68
N ASN A 223 -18.78 15.76 -40.11
CA ASN A 223 -20.07 15.55 -40.77
C ASN A 223 -21.15 14.84 -39.94
N ASP A 224 -20.99 14.78 -38.61
CA ASP A 224 -21.96 14.21 -37.69
C ASP A 224 -22.54 15.28 -36.76
N PHE A 225 -23.86 15.28 -36.61
CA PHE A 225 -24.58 16.23 -35.75
C PHE A 225 -24.94 15.56 -34.42
N SER A 226 -24.45 16.10 -33.32
CA SER A 226 -24.74 15.66 -31.96
C SER A 226 -25.16 16.83 -31.08
N PHE A 227 -26.02 16.56 -30.09
CA PHE A 227 -26.52 17.56 -29.17
C PHE A 227 -26.76 16.96 -27.78
N ALA A 228 -26.71 17.80 -26.75
CA ALA A 228 -27.10 17.53 -25.37
C ALA A 228 -27.68 18.84 -24.80
N LEU A 229 -28.99 18.86 -24.60
CA LEU A 229 -29.79 20.04 -24.26
C LEU A 229 -30.62 19.74 -23.01
N ASP A 230 -30.62 20.64 -22.03
CA ASP A 230 -31.46 20.57 -20.84
C ASP A 230 -32.39 21.77 -20.78
N PHE A 231 -33.68 21.51 -20.64
CA PHE A 231 -34.71 22.52 -20.45
C PHE A 231 -35.26 22.42 -19.03
N ARG A 232 -35.42 23.56 -18.34
CA ARG A 232 -35.97 23.62 -16.98
C ARG A 232 -37.10 24.65 -16.90
N TRP A 233 -38.19 24.30 -16.23
CA TRP A 233 -39.35 25.17 -15.96
C TRP A 233 -39.39 25.59 -14.48
N ALA A 234 -40.12 26.66 -14.18
CA ALA A 234 -40.28 27.17 -12.81
C ALA A 234 -40.97 26.17 -11.87
N SER A 235 -41.80 25.28 -12.42
CA SER A 235 -42.47 24.19 -11.68
C SER A 235 -41.53 23.09 -11.18
N GLY A 236 -40.25 23.12 -11.61
CA GLY A 236 -39.28 22.06 -11.36
C GLY A 236 -39.27 20.95 -12.42
N LEU A 237 -40.21 20.97 -13.40
CA LEU A 237 -40.14 20.10 -14.58
C LEU A 237 -38.80 20.34 -15.29
N SER A 238 -38.11 19.26 -15.65
CA SER A 238 -36.97 19.33 -16.57
C SER A 238 -37.08 18.30 -17.68
N VAL A 239 -36.55 18.67 -18.85
CA VAL A 239 -36.47 17.80 -20.03
C VAL A 239 -35.07 17.88 -20.58
N SER A 240 -34.37 16.75 -20.55
CA SER A 240 -33.03 16.59 -21.10
C SER A 240 -33.12 15.82 -22.41
N GLY A 241 -32.38 16.22 -23.43
CA GLY A 241 -32.32 15.55 -24.72
C GLY A 241 -30.89 15.45 -25.20
N ASP A 242 -30.43 14.24 -25.47
CA ASP A 242 -29.07 13.93 -25.89
C ASP A 242 -29.10 12.99 -27.10
N SER A 243 -28.26 13.27 -28.10
CA SER A 243 -28.24 12.53 -29.36
C SER A 243 -27.82 11.07 -29.21
N ASP A 244 -27.06 10.74 -28.16
CA ASP A 244 -26.50 9.41 -27.90
C ASP A 244 -27.37 8.61 -26.91
N THR A 245 -27.94 9.29 -25.91
CA THR A 245 -28.69 8.65 -24.82
C THR A 245 -30.22 8.80 -24.91
N GLY A 246 -30.74 9.74 -25.69
CA GLY A 246 -32.18 9.92 -25.92
C GLY A 246 -32.80 11.09 -25.13
N ILE A 247 -34.09 11.02 -24.82
CA ILE A 247 -34.84 12.09 -24.14
C ILE A 247 -35.23 11.65 -22.73
N ARG A 248 -35.01 12.49 -21.73
CA ARG A 248 -35.38 12.27 -20.34
C ARG A 248 -36.28 13.39 -19.83
N PHE A 249 -37.37 13.05 -19.17
CA PHE A 249 -38.27 13.98 -18.50
C PHE A 249 -38.18 13.74 -16.99
N TYR A 250 -38.02 14.78 -16.19
CA TYR A 250 -38.20 14.76 -14.74
C TYR A 250 -39.41 15.58 -14.36
N ILE A 251 -40.43 14.91 -13.83
CA ILE A 251 -41.74 15.51 -13.54
C ILE A 251 -41.94 15.47 -12.02
N PRO A 252 -41.75 16.59 -11.30
CA PRO A 252 -42.06 16.66 -9.88
C PRO A 252 -43.59 16.62 -9.69
N ILE A 253 -44.07 15.63 -8.96
CA ILE A 253 -45.50 15.46 -8.62
C ILE A 253 -45.80 16.07 -7.26
N ASN A 254 -44.92 15.88 -6.27
CA ASN A 254 -44.98 16.42 -4.91
C ASN A 254 -46.38 16.36 -4.28
N LYS A 255 -46.99 15.17 -4.27
CA LYS A 255 -48.41 15.01 -3.90
C LYS A 255 -48.65 13.88 -2.90
N ASP A 256 -49.36 14.23 -1.83
CA ASP A 256 -49.97 13.27 -0.91
C ASP A 256 -51.24 12.65 -1.52
N ILE A 257 -51.28 11.32 -1.56
CA ILE A 257 -52.44 10.51 -1.91
C ILE A 257 -52.92 9.83 -0.62
N GLY A 258 -53.89 10.48 0.02
CA GLY A 258 -54.63 9.92 1.15
C GLY A 258 -53.80 9.75 2.43
N SER A 259 -53.07 10.77 2.89
CA SER A 259 -52.32 10.82 4.18
C SER A 259 -51.28 9.72 4.46
N ILE A 260 -51.27 8.64 3.68
CA ILE A 260 -50.44 7.45 3.86
C ILE A 260 -49.43 7.28 2.73
N PHE A 261 -49.64 7.92 1.57
CA PHE A 261 -48.77 7.74 0.40
C PHE A 261 -48.37 9.10 -0.16
N TYR A 262 -47.08 9.30 -0.36
CA TYR A 262 -46.52 10.52 -0.95
C TYR A 262 -45.74 10.16 -2.21
N LEU A 263 -46.05 10.86 -3.31
CA LEU A 263 -45.38 10.72 -4.59
C LEU A 263 -44.52 11.95 -4.85
N ASP A 264 -43.21 11.74 -4.98
CA ASP A 264 -42.25 12.81 -5.17
C ASP A 264 -42.12 13.14 -6.67
N THR A 265 -41.41 12.32 -7.42
CA THR A 265 -40.99 12.63 -8.80
C THR A 265 -41.12 11.40 -9.70
N ILE A 266 -41.61 11.62 -10.93
CA ILE A 266 -41.64 10.62 -12.00
C ILE A 266 -40.60 11.00 -13.04
N GLN A 267 -39.71 10.07 -13.36
CA GLN A 267 -38.77 10.18 -14.47
C GLN A 267 -39.27 9.35 -15.66
N ILE A 268 -39.20 9.91 -16.87
CA ILE A 268 -39.49 9.18 -18.11
C ILE A 268 -38.25 9.24 -18.99
N ASN A 269 -37.65 8.10 -19.33
CA ASN A 269 -36.57 8.02 -20.32
C ASN A 269 -37.10 7.47 -21.63
N ILE A 270 -36.63 8.00 -22.75
CA ILE A 270 -36.92 7.54 -24.11
C ILE A 270 -35.56 7.38 -24.80
N ASN A 271 -35.03 6.17 -24.77
CA ASN A 271 -33.75 5.82 -25.37
C ASN A 271 -33.99 5.23 -26.76
N LYS A 272 -33.14 5.59 -27.74
CA LYS A 272 -33.28 5.15 -29.13
C LYS A 272 -32.01 4.47 -29.63
N THR A 273 -32.13 3.23 -30.12
CA THR A 273 -31.12 2.51 -30.89
C THR A 273 -31.64 2.19 -32.30
N ARG A 274 -30.76 1.78 -33.24
CA ARG A 274 -31.11 1.58 -34.66
C ARG A 274 -32.38 0.74 -34.91
N ASP A 275 -32.61 -0.30 -34.09
CA ASP A 275 -33.73 -1.24 -34.26
C ASP A 275 -34.61 -1.41 -32.99
N ARG A 276 -34.30 -0.70 -31.91
CA ARG A 276 -34.94 -0.83 -30.60
C ARG A 276 -35.19 0.56 -30.00
N ASN A 277 -36.42 0.83 -29.58
CA ASN A 277 -36.73 1.98 -28.73
C ASN A 277 -37.06 1.47 -27.32
N GLU A 278 -36.56 2.14 -26.30
CA GLU A 278 -36.81 1.80 -24.90
C GLU A 278 -37.42 3.02 -24.20
N ILE A 279 -38.59 2.84 -23.61
CA ILE A 279 -39.27 3.88 -22.82
C ILE A 279 -39.31 3.40 -21.38
N ASP A 280 -38.61 4.08 -20.49
CA ASP A 280 -38.65 3.82 -19.06
C ASP A 280 -39.58 4.80 -18.38
N PHE A 281 -40.53 4.30 -17.60
CA PHE A 281 -41.27 5.08 -16.61
C PHE A 281 -40.74 4.71 -15.24
N ILE A 282 -40.03 5.61 -14.59
CA ILE A 282 -39.35 5.39 -13.33
C ILE A 282 -39.99 6.29 -12.28
N LEU A 283 -40.29 5.69 -11.14
CA LEU A 283 -40.66 6.39 -9.94
C LEU A 283 -39.40 6.62 -9.11
N GLU A 284 -38.94 7.87 -9.06
CA GLU A 284 -37.68 8.21 -8.39
C GLU A 284 -37.77 7.95 -6.90
N SER A 285 -38.84 8.43 -6.25
CA SER A 285 -39.12 8.12 -4.85
C SER A 285 -40.62 8.08 -4.55
N ALA A 286 -41.00 7.15 -3.69
CA ALA A 286 -42.33 7.09 -3.09
C ALA A 286 -42.24 6.73 -1.62
N ARG A 287 -43.03 7.41 -0.79
CA ARG A 287 -43.08 7.20 0.66
C ARG A 287 -44.44 6.67 1.07
N LEU A 288 -44.44 5.62 1.88
CA LEU A 288 -45.62 5.00 2.47
C LEU A 288 -45.53 5.11 4.00
N THR A 289 -46.50 5.78 4.62
CA THR A 289 -46.59 5.95 6.08
C THR A 289 -47.75 5.10 6.61
N LEU A 290 -47.41 4.08 7.40
CA LEU A 290 -48.34 3.13 8.03
C LEU A 290 -48.18 3.17 9.56
N GLY A 291 -48.84 4.15 10.20
CA GLY A 291 -48.71 4.35 11.64
C GLY A 291 -47.27 4.74 12.02
N PRO A 292 -46.60 4.00 12.93
CA PRO A 292 -45.21 4.27 13.33
C PRO A 292 -44.17 3.83 12.28
N VAL A 293 -44.60 3.17 11.19
CA VAL A 293 -43.70 2.64 10.16
C VAL A 293 -43.74 3.52 8.93
N VAL A 294 -42.57 3.93 8.44
CA VAL A 294 -42.40 4.67 7.19
C VAL A 294 -41.55 3.82 6.24
N GLY A 295 -42.10 3.46 5.09
CA GLY A 295 -41.38 2.80 4.00
C GLY A 295 -41.08 3.78 2.87
N VAL A 296 -39.92 3.67 2.26
CA VAL A 296 -39.51 4.43 1.08
C VAL A 296 -39.04 3.46 0.00
N VAL A 297 -39.47 3.69 -1.24
CA VAL A 297 -39.05 2.92 -2.41
C VAL A 297 -38.45 3.89 -3.41
N GLU A 298 -37.31 3.51 -3.99
CA GLU A 298 -36.60 4.31 -4.99
C GLU A 298 -36.38 3.54 -6.30
N GLY A 299 -36.45 4.27 -7.41
CA GLY A 299 -36.11 3.78 -8.75
C GLY A 299 -36.98 2.64 -9.29
N MET A 300 -38.16 2.42 -8.72
CA MET A 300 -39.12 1.41 -9.18
C MET A 300 -39.81 1.89 -10.45
N GLY A 301 -40.02 1.03 -11.44
CA GLY A 301 -40.61 1.49 -12.68
C GLY A 301 -41.10 0.39 -13.62
N LEU A 302 -41.35 0.81 -14.85
CA LEU A 302 -41.79 -0.03 -15.96
C LEU A 302 -40.98 0.35 -17.19
N THR A 303 -40.27 -0.61 -17.75
CA THR A 303 -39.52 -0.47 -19.00
C THR A 303 -40.38 -1.05 -20.12
N THR A 304 -40.66 -0.24 -21.13
CA THR A 304 -41.34 -0.68 -22.36
C THR A 304 -40.36 -0.67 -23.52
N THR A 305 -39.97 -1.85 -23.97
CA THR A 305 -39.13 -2.03 -25.15
C THR A 305 -40.00 -2.23 -26.38
N LEU A 306 -39.77 -1.44 -27.43
CA LEU A 306 -40.43 -1.54 -28.73
C LEU A 306 -39.41 -2.01 -29.77
N ILE A 307 -39.63 -3.20 -30.34
CA ILE A 307 -38.76 -3.83 -31.36
C ILE A 307 -39.50 -3.86 -32.68
N LYS A 308 -38.87 -3.42 -33.77
CA LYS A 308 -39.47 -3.54 -35.10
C LYS A 308 -39.43 -4.99 -35.56
N GLN A 309 -40.59 -5.60 -35.76
CA GLN A 309 -40.72 -7.00 -36.16
C GLN A 309 -41.96 -7.18 -37.05
N GLN A 310 -41.85 -7.90 -38.16
CA GLN A 310 -42.94 -8.00 -39.14
C GLN A 310 -44.24 -8.64 -38.57
N ASP A 311 -44.13 -9.50 -37.58
CA ASP A 311 -45.23 -10.13 -36.83
C ASP A 311 -45.10 -9.86 -35.31
N GLY A 312 -45.02 -8.59 -34.91
CA GLY A 312 -45.04 -8.20 -33.50
C GLY A 312 -46.45 -8.13 -32.90
N ASN A 313 -46.55 -8.08 -31.57
CA ASN A 313 -47.84 -8.02 -30.87
C ASN A 313 -48.68 -6.75 -31.12
N LEU A 314 -48.09 -5.71 -31.74
CA LEU A 314 -48.76 -4.48 -32.20
C LEU A 314 -48.68 -4.33 -33.74
N GLY A 315 -48.61 -5.44 -34.48
CA GLY A 315 -48.46 -5.47 -35.94
C GLY A 315 -46.99 -5.42 -36.37
N PRO A 316 -46.47 -4.31 -36.94
CA PRO A 316 -45.06 -4.22 -37.34
C PRO A 316 -44.09 -3.94 -36.16
N VAL A 317 -44.58 -3.96 -34.92
CA VAL A 317 -43.83 -3.67 -33.69
C VAL A 317 -44.18 -4.71 -32.64
N ASP A 318 -43.17 -5.29 -32.01
CA ASP A 318 -43.29 -6.11 -30.81
C ASP A 318 -42.99 -5.25 -29.57
N ALA A 319 -43.98 -5.06 -28.71
CA ALA A 319 -43.88 -4.31 -27.47
C ALA A 319 -43.72 -5.26 -26.28
N ARG A 320 -42.62 -5.12 -25.55
CA ARG A 320 -42.32 -5.88 -24.33
C ARG A 320 -42.32 -4.95 -23.15
N MET A 321 -43.18 -5.22 -22.18
CA MET A 321 -43.20 -4.52 -20.91
C MET A 321 -42.49 -5.36 -19.87
N GLU A 322 -41.50 -4.77 -19.22
CA GLU A 322 -40.72 -5.40 -18.17
C GLU A 322 -40.82 -4.52 -16.91
N PHE A 323 -41.09 -5.15 -15.78
CA PHE A 323 -41.06 -4.44 -14.50
C PHE A 323 -39.62 -4.11 -14.14
N ARG A 324 -39.35 -2.84 -13.84
CA ARG A 324 -38.07 -2.39 -13.29
C ARG A 324 -38.17 -2.44 -11.77
N PRO A 325 -37.53 -3.41 -11.10
CA PRO A 325 -37.56 -3.47 -9.65
C PRO A 325 -36.93 -2.22 -9.03
N PRO A 326 -37.32 -1.88 -7.79
CA PRO A 326 -36.70 -0.77 -7.09
C PRO A 326 -35.20 -0.95 -6.95
N SER A 327 -34.47 0.15 -7.13
CA SER A 327 -33.03 0.22 -6.84
C SER A 327 -32.75 0.55 -5.38
N GLY A 328 -33.75 1.01 -4.62
CA GLY A 328 -33.61 1.31 -3.20
C GLY A 328 -34.89 1.00 -2.44
N PHE A 329 -34.73 0.50 -1.21
CA PHE A 329 -35.80 0.33 -0.25
C PHE A 329 -35.32 0.77 1.13
N GLY A 330 -36.05 1.71 1.74
CA GLY A 330 -35.83 2.18 3.10
C GLY A 330 -37.02 1.85 3.99
N LEU A 331 -36.76 1.56 5.25
CA LEU A 331 -37.77 1.34 6.28
C LEU A 331 -37.34 2.06 7.55
N SER A 332 -38.22 2.82 8.17
CA SER A 332 -38.05 3.37 9.50
C SER A 332 -39.22 3.01 10.38
N ILE A 333 -38.96 2.81 11.67
CA ILE A 333 -39.95 2.50 12.70
C ILE A 333 -39.70 3.38 13.91
N ASP A 334 -40.75 4.01 14.42
CA ASP A 334 -40.77 4.70 15.72
C ASP A 334 -42.01 4.26 16.50
N ALA A 335 -41.89 3.12 17.19
CA ALA A 335 -43.00 2.49 17.89
C ALA A 335 -42.95 2.70 19.42
N GLY A 336 -41.99 3.47 19.93
CA GLY A 336 -41.73 3.64 21.37
C GLY A 336 -40.58 2.76 21.89
N PRO A 337 -40.80 1.45 22.18
CA PRO A 337 -39.74 0.57 22.69
C PRO A 337 -38.80 0.04 21.60
N VAL A 338 -39.12 0.32 20.33
CA VAL A 338 -38.30 0.01 19.16
C VAL A 338 -38.29 1.26 18.29
N ALA A 339 -37.12 1.83 18.12
CA ALA A 339 -36.89 2.94 17.20
C ALA A 339 -35.74 2.59 16.26
N GLY A 340 -35.77 3.08 15.03
CA GLY A 340 -34.64 2.90 14.11
C GLY A 340 -35.08 2.83 12.66
N GLY A 341 -34.21 2.26 11.84
CA GLY A 341 -34.46 2.12 10.42
C GLY A 341 -33.32 1.44 9.69
N GLY A 342 -33.55 1.16 8.43
CA GLY A 342 -32.56 0.57 7.57
C GLY A 342 -32.91 0.81 6.12
N PHE A 343 -31.94 0.54 5.26
CA PHE A 343 -32.13 0.60 3.82
C PHE A 343 -31.32 -0.48 3.13
N ILE A 344 -31.73 -0.80 1.91
CA ILE A 344 -30.96 -1.60 0.96
C ILE A 344 -31.02 -0.92 -0.39
N ARG A 345 -29.88 -0.84 -1.06
CA ARG A 345 -29.73 -0.29 -2.40
C ARG A 345 -29.09 -1.32 -3.31
N PHE A 346 -29.57 -1.41 -4.53
CA PHE A 346 -29.01 -2.22 -5.60
C PHE A 346 -28.44 -1.34 -6.71
N ASP A 347 -27.13 -1.43 -6.92
CA ASP A 347 -26.43 -0.87 -8.05
C ASP A 347 -26.33 -1.93 -9.16
N LYS A 348 -27.09 -1.73 -10.25
CA LYS A 348 -27.16 -2.67 -11.38
C LYS A 348 -25.84 -2.74 -12.17
N ASP A 349 -25.13 -1.62 -12.26
CA ASP A 349 -23.90 -1.51 -13.04
C ASP A 349 -22.77 -2.25 -12.34
N ARG A 350 -22.64 -2.03 -11.02
CA ARG A 350 -21.71 -2.75 -10.14
C ARG A 350 -22.20 -4.12 -9.70
N GLY A 351 -23.46 -4.48 -9.98
CA GLY A 351 -24.06 -5.73 -9.52
C GLY A 351 -24.02 -5.86 -8.00
N GLN A 352 -24.21 -4.76 -7.26
CA GLN A 352 -23.93 -4.68 -5.83
C GLN A 352 -25.20 -4.31 -5.07
N TYR A 353 -25.57 -5.13 -4.10
CA TYR A 353 -26.51 -4.80 -3.04
C TYR A 353 -25.71 -4.29 -1.84
N ALA A 354 -26.07 -3.12 -1.32
CA ALA A 354 -25.50 -2.59 -0.09
C ALA A 354 -26.61 -2.07 0.79
N GLY A 355 -26.57 -2.40 2.08
CA GLY A 355 -27.61 -2.00 3.01
C GLY A 355 -27.11 -1.91 4.44
N MET A 356 -27.90 -1.22 5.25
CA MET A 356 -27.65 -1.01 6.66
C MET A 356 -28.96 -1.11 7.43
N LEU A 357 -28.91 -1.62 8.65
CA LEU A 357 -30.00 -1.68 9.60
C LEU A 357 -29.49 -1.17 10.95
N TYR A 358 -30.23 -0.25 11.55
CA TYR A 358 -30.01 0.25 12.90
C TYR A 358 -31.31 0.14 13.70
N LEU A 359 -31.23 -0.44 14.90
CA LEU A 359 -32.36 -0.61 15.80
C LEU A 359 -31.95 -0.27 17.23
N ASP A 360 -32.62 0.70 17.84
CA ASP A 360 -32.61 0.97 19.27
C ASP A 360 -33.75 0.18 19.94
N LEU A 361 -33.38 -0.74 20.82
CA LEU A 361 -34.26 -1.66 21.54
C LEU A 361 -34.30 -1.34 23.05
N LEU A 362 -34.45 -0.06 23.42
CA LEU A 362 -34.48 0.50 24.79
C LEU A 362 -33.18 0.35 25.60
N ALA A 363 -32.60 -0.85 25.60
CA ALA A 363 -31.44 -1.22 26.40
C ALA A 363 -30.26 -1.68 25.54
N ILE A 364 -30.48 -2.03 24.28
CA ILE A 364 -29.46 -2.52 23.36
C ILE A 364 -29.64 -1.83 22.03
N GLU A 365 -28.55 -1.33 21.46
CA GLU A 365 -28.51 -0.84 20.09
C GLU A 365 -27.91 -1.91 19.20
N VAL A 366 -28.53 -2.17 18.04
CA VAL A 366 -28.08 -3.17 17.08
C VAL A 366 -27.85 -2.51 15.74
N THR A 367 -26.63 -2.65 15.21
CA THR A 367 -26.26 -2.18 13.88
C THR A 367 -25.87 -3.38 13.02
N ALA A 368 -26.38 -3.46 11.81
CA ALA A 368 -25.99 -4.46 10.82
C ALA A 368 -25.71 -3.80 9.47
N ILE A 369 -24.53 -4.07 8.89
CA ILE A 369 -24.10 -3.57 7.58
C ILE A 369 -23.89 -4.78 6.69
N GLY A 370 -24.47 -4.76 5.49
CA GLY A 370 -24.39 -5.88 4.54
C GLY A 370 -24.04 -5.40 3.14
N ILE A 371 -23.08 -6.07 2.50
CA ILE A 371 -22.71 -5.83 1.10
C ILE A 371 -22.66 -7.17 0.36
N LEU A 372 -23.39 -7.28 -0.74
CA LEU A 372 -23.36 -8.42 -1.66
C LEU A 372 -23.01 -7.91 -3.05
N SER A 373 -21.94 -8.40 -3.66
CA SER A 373 -21.55 -8.04 -5.03
C SER A 373 -21.55 -9.26 -5.92
N THR A 374 -22.06 -9.14 -7.15
CA THR A 374 -22.02 -10.19 -8.19
C THR A 374 -21.05 -9.85 -9.32
N LYS A 375 -20.45 -8.65 -9.31
CA LYS A 375 -19.42 -8.21 -10.25
C LYS A 375 -18.16 -7.73 -9.51
N ASP A 376 -17.03 -7.76 -10.21
CA ASP A 376 -15.75 -7.20 -9.75
C ASP A 376 -15.71 -5.67 -9.87
N SER A 377 -14.61 -5.05 -9.41
CA SER A 377 -14.40 -3.60 -9.50
C SER A 377 -14.32 -3.06 -10.94
N ASN A 378 -14.16 -3.94 -11.94
CA ASN A 378 -14.15 -3.61 -13.36
C ASN A 378 -15.51 -3.89 -14.04
N GLY A 379 -16.55 -4.22 -13.27
CA GLY A 379 -17.90 -4.47 -13.76
C GLY A 379 -18.09 -5.84 -14.43
N ARG A 380 -17.11 -6.75 -14.33
CA ARG A 380 -17.21 -8.11 -14.88
C ARG A 380 -17.88 -9.04 -13.88
N ASP A 381 -18.69 -9.96 -14.38
CA ASP A 381 -19.32 -10.96 -13.51
C ASP A 381 -18.28 -11.77 -12.75
N LEU A 382 -18.55 -11.97 -11.47
CA LEU A 382 -17.70 -12.75 -10.59
C LEU A 382 -17.70 -14.23 -11.03
N PRO A 383 -16.55 -14.94 -10.93
CA PRO A 383 -16.49 -16.38 -11.21
C PRO A 383 -17.47 -17.17 -10.34
N PRO A 384 -17.94 -18.35 -10.79
CA PRO A 384 -18.81 -19.23 -9.99
C PRO A 384 -18.23 -19.43 -8.57
N PRO A 385 -19.01 -19.21 -7.49
CA PRO A 385 -20.48 -19.19 -7.44
C PRO A 385 -21.16 -17.87 -7.85
N GLY A 386 -20.40 -16.86 -8.28
CA GLY A 386 -20.93 -15.64 -8.91
C GLY A 386 -21.32 -14.54 -7.91
N PHE A 387 -20.86 -14.63 -6.66
CA PHE A 387 -21.14 -13.62 -5.65
C PHE A 387 -19.97 -13.46 -4.67
N SER A 388 -19.93 -12.31 -4.01
CA SER A 388 -19.19 -12.03 -2.78
C SER A 388 -20.15 -11.42 -1.77
N PHE A 389 -19.94 -11.70 -0.50
CA PHE A 389 -20.84 -11.27 0.57
C PHE A 389 -20.05 -10.85 1.79
N LEU A 390 -20.46 -9.76 2.43
CA LEU A 390 -19.90 -9.24 3.66
C LEU A 390 -21.04 -8.83 4.57
N ILE A 391 -20.95 -9.19 5.84
CA ILE A 391 -21.86 -8.71 6.88
C ILE A 391 -21.09 -8.36 8.14
N ILE A 392 -21.40 -7.22 8.72
CA ILE A 392 -20.91 -6.75 10.02
C ILE A 392 -22.14 -6.56 10.91
N ILE A 393 -22.14 -7.14 12.10
CA ILE A 393 -23.23 -6.99 13.08
C ILE A 393 -22.61 -6.60 14.42
N THR A 394 -23.11 -5.53 15.02
CA THR A 394 -22.70 -5.06 16.33
C THR A 394 -23.92 -4.89 17.23
N ALA A 395 -23.71 -5.07 18.53
CA ALA A 395 -24.67 -4.79 19.58
C ALA A 395 -23.97 -4.01 20.70
N GLU A 396 -24.52 -2.86 21.06
CA GLU A 396 -23.96 -1.91 22.03
C GLU A 396 -24.91 -1.69 23.22
N LYS A 397 -24.44 -0.98 24.26
CA LYS A 397 -25.15 -0.75 25.54
C LYS A 397 -25.46 -2.01 26.33
N LEU A 398 -24.59 -3.02 26.25
CA LEU A 398 -24.75 -4.29 26.99
C LEU A 398 -24.49 -4.16 28.49
N PHE A 399 -23.63 -3.21 28.90
CA PHE A 399 -23.26 -2.93 30.29
C PHE A 399 -22.81 -4.15 31.13
N ILE A 400 -22.06 -5.10 30.55
CA ILE A 400 -21.62 -6.32 31.26
C ILE A 400 -20.34 -6.03 32.07
N GLN A 401 -20.41 -6.05 33.40
CA GLN A 401 -19.24 -5.80 34.26
C GLN A 401 -18.20 -6.93 34.18
N LEU A 402 -16.96 -6.60 33.80
CA LEU A 402 -15.81 -7.51 33.73
C LEU A 402 -14.95 -7.49 35.00
N GLY A 403 -15.18 -6.54 35.91
CA GLY A 403 -14.42 -6.33 37.15
C GLY A 403 -13.46 -5.14 37.08
N PHE A 404 -12.93 -4.69 38.22
CA PHE A 404 -12.01 -3.54 38.33
C PHE A 404 -12.49 -2.23 37.64
N GLY A 405 -13.81 -2.08 37.43
CA GLY A 405 -14.39 -0.93 36.73
C GLY A 405 -14.46 -1.05 35.20
N PHE A 406 -14.04 -2.18 34.62
CA PHE A 406 -14.18 -2.48 33.19
C PHE A 406 -15.57 -3.06 32.90
N ILE A 407 -16.18 -2.58 31.82
CA ILE A 407 -17.51 -2.94 31.35
C ILE A 407 -17.36 -3.33 29.88
N LEU A 408 -17.83 -4.52 29.51
CA LEU A 408 -18.06 -4.89 28.12
C LEU A 408 -19.36 -4.22 27.67
N ASP A 409 -19.23 -3.18 26.88
CA ASP A 409 -20.36 -2.35 26.45
C ASP A 409 -20.89 -2.75 25.07
N GLY A 410 -20.01 -3.27 24.20
CA GLY A 410 -20.39 -3.74 22.88
C GLY A 410 -19.73 -5.06 22.48
N VAL A 411 -20.45 -5.84 21.66
CA VAL A 411 -19.94 -7.04 20.99
C VAL A 411 -20.37 -7.02 19.53
N GLY A 412 -19.53 -7.55 18.66
CA GLY A 412 -19.86 -7.64 17.25
C GLY A 412 -19.10 -8.73 16.52
N GLY A 413 -19.37 -8.85 15.24
CA GLY A 413 -18.69 -9.79 14.37
C GLY A 413 -18.81 -9.41 12.91
N LEU A 414 -17.76 -9.72 12.17
CA LEU A 414 -17.66 -9.58 10.73
C LEU A 414 -17.52 -10.95 10.09
N VAL A 415 -18.27 -11.18 9.01
CA VAL A 415 -18.14 -12.36 8.16
C VAL A 415 -18.11 -11.93 6.69
N GLY A 416 -17.03 -12.26 6.01
CA GLY A 416 -16.82 -12.09 4.58
C GLY A 416 -16.69 -13.43 3.87
N ILE A 417 -17.45 -13.62 2.80
CA ILE A 417 -17.43 -14.77 1.88
C ILE A 417 -17.00 -14.25 0.51
N HIS A 418 -15.95 -14.83 -0.06
CA HIS A 418 -15.29 -14.31 -1.26
C HIS A 418 -14.89 -12.84 -1.09
N ARG A 419 -14.33 -12.53 0.07
CA ARG A 419 -13.89 -11.19 0.49
C ARG A 419 -12.50 -11.30 1.12
N THR A 420 -11.72 -10.24 0.97
CA THR A 420 -10.42 -10.05 1.62
C THR A 420 -10.42 -8.74 2.38
N TYR A 421 -9.28 -8.34 2.91
CA TYR A 421 -9.03 -6.97 3.34
C TYR A 421 -8.00 -6.30 2.41
N SER A 422 -8.09 -4.98 2.27
CA SER A 422 -7.09 -4.17 1.62
C SER A 422 -6.16 -3.56 2.67
N SER A 423 -4.88 -3.90 2.60
CA SER A 423 -3.88 -3.38 3.54
C SER A 423 -3.76 -1.86 3.44
N ASP A 424 -3.70 -1.35 2.21
CA ASP A 424 -3.52 0.07 1.91
C ASP A 424 -4.75 0.88 2.34
N ALA A 425 -5.96 0.38 2.04
CA ALA A 425 -7.19 1.05 2.46
C ALA A 425 -7.35 1.08 3.98
N LEU A 426 -6.88 0.03 4.67
CA LEU A 426 -6.91 -0.04 6.12
C LEU A 426 -5.86 0.89 6.75
N GLU A 427 -4.66 0.99 6.16
CA GLU A 427 -3.63 1.95 6.57
C GLU A 427 -4.08 3.40 6.39
N ASP A 428 -4.64 3.74 5.22
CA ASP A 428 -5.28 5.03 4.98
C ASP A 428 -6.43 5.27 5.97
N GLY A 429 -7.22 4.23 6.23
CA GLY A 429 -8.34 4.25 7.14
C GLY A 429 -7.93 4.57 8.58
N ILE A 430 -6.81 4.06 9.05
CA ILE A 430 -6.26 4.36 10.39
C ILE A 430 -5.81 5.81 10.52
N ARG A 431 -5.38 6.45 9.43
CA ARG A 431 -5.07 7.88 9.44
C ARG A 431 -6.32 8.76 9.40
N GLN A 432 -7.37 8.27 8.74
CA GLN A 432 -8.60 9.02 8.46
C GLN A 432 -9.77 8.70 9.41
N GLY A 433 -9.57 7.83 10.40
CA GLY A 433 -10.62 7.39 11.34
C GLY A 433 -11.66 6.45 10.71
N ALA A 434 -11.32 5.68 9.67
CA ALA A 434 -12.25 4.74 9.04
C ALA A 434 -12.56 3.51 9.92
N LEU A 435 -11.80 3.27 11.01
CA LEU A 435 -12.14 2.24 11.99
C LEU A 435 -13.46 2.55 12.70
N ASP A 436 -13.80 3.83 12.86
CA ASP A 436 -15.10 4.30 13.37
C ASP A 436 -16.24 3.73 12.51
N SER A 437 -16.06 3.69 11.18
CA SER A 437 -17.06 3.13 10.25
C SER A 437 -17.16 1.60 10.27
N ILE A 438 -16.18 0.88 10.85
CA ILE A 438 -16.04 -0.59 10.71
C ILE A 438 -16.30 -1.33 12.03
N MET A 439 -15.80 -0.81 13.15
CA MET A 439 -15.88 -1.50 14.43
C MET A 439 -17.22 -1.23 15.13
N PHE A 440 -17.48 -0.02 15.59
CA PHE A 440 -18.73 0.40 16.23
C PHE A 440 -19.12 1.81 15.76
N PRO A 441 -19.90 1.94 14.67
CA PRO A 441 -20.19 3.23 14.04
C PRO A 441 -21.06 4.16 14.87
N ASP A 442 -20.55 5.36 15.14
CA ASP A 442 -21.32 6.45 15.73
C ASP A 442 -22.27 7.10 14.71
N ASP A 443 -23.48 7.44 15.17
CA ASP A 443 -24.56 8.01 14.36
C ASP A 443 -24.74 7.32 12.98
N PRO A 444 -25.03 6.01 12.98
CA PRO A 444 -25.03 5.20 11.78
C PRO A 444 -26.04 5.67 10.74
N LEU A 445 -27.14 6.29 11.16
CA LEU A 445 -28.24 6.69 10.28
C LEU A 445 -27.86 7.89 9.39
N ASN A 446 -27.08 8.85 9.89
CA ASN A 446 -26.66 10.02 9.13
C ASN A 446 -25.41 9.77 8.28
N ASN A 447 -24.58 8.80 8.68
CA ASN A 447 -23.29 8.50 8.04
C ASN A 447 -23.34 7.29 7.07
N MET A 448 -24.51 6.74 6.79
CA MET A 448 -24.67 5.49 6.02
C MET A 448 -23.87 5.41 4.70
N PRO A 449 -23.89 6.43 3.80
CA PRO A 449 -23.17 6.33 2.53
C PRO A 449 -21.65 6.24 2.73
N LYS A 450 -21.12 6.96 3.74
CA LYS A 450 -19.71 6.92 4.10
C LYS A 450 -19.35 5.54 4.64
N ILE A 451 -20.12 5.02 5.60
CA ILE A 451 -19.90 3.72 6.23
C ILE A 451 -19.84 2.59 5.18
N ILE A 452 -20.83 2.52 4.28
CA ILE A 452 -20.86 1.48 3.23
C ILE A 452 -19.65 1.58 2.31
N ASN A 453 -19.25 2.80 1.91
CA ASN A 453 -18.10 3.00 1.04
C ASN A 453 -16.78 2.62 1.73
N ASP A 454 -16.61 3.00 2.99
CA ASP A 454 -15.42 2.65 3.79
C ASP A 454 -15.31 1.13 3.95
N VAL A 455 -16.42 0.46 4.31
CA VAL A 455 -16.49 -1.00 4.44
C VAL A 455 -16.21 -1.70 3.10
N ASP A 456 -16.76 -1.24 1.98
CA ASP A 456 -16.52 -1.84 0.65
C ASP A 456 -15.05 -1.67 0.20
N ARG A 457 -14.45 -0.51 0.51
CA ARG A 457 -13.06 -0.19 0.19
C ARG A 457 -12.09 -1.03 1.02
N VAL A 458 -12.35 -1.18 2.32
CA VAL A 458 -11.49 -1.95 3.23
C VAL A 458 -11.64 -3.44 2.99
N PHE A 459 -12.83 -3.93 2.63
CA PHE A 459 -13.08 -5.36 2.41
C PHE A 459 -13.49 -5.67 0.97
N PRO A 460 -12.57 -5.59 -0.01
CA PRO A 460 -12.91 -5.83 -1.41
C PRO A 460 -13.23 -7.32 -1.68
N ALA A 461 -13.93 -7.56 -2.79
CA ALA A 461 -14.25 -8.91 -3.24
C ALA A 461 -12.99 -9.66 -3.70
N GLN A 462 -12.78 -10.87 -3.19
CA GLN A 462 -11.70 -11.78 -3.58
C GLN A 462 -12.17 -13.23 -3.51
N MET A 463 -12.19 -13.91 -4.66
CA MET A 463 -12.67 -15.29 -4.76
C MET A 463 -11.87 -16.26 -3.90
N ASP A 464 -12.56 -17.29 -3.42
CA ASP A 464 -12.01 -18.36 -2.58
C ASP A 464 -11.32 -17.91 -1.28
N GLN A 465 -11.60 -16.69 -0.82
CA GLN A 465 -11.12 -16.17 0.45
C GLN A 465 -12.28 -15.77 1.36
N PHE A 466 -12.06 -15.93 2.66
CA PHE A 466 -13.04 -15.68 3.70
C PHE A 466 -12.38 -14.83 4.78
N VAL A 467 -13.17 -13.92 5.35
CA VAL A 467 -12.78 -13.12 6.51
C VAL A 467 -13.75 -13.42 7.63
N PHE A 468 -13.25 -13.70 8.81
CA PHE A 468 -14.05 -13.82 10.02
C PHE A 468 -13.41 -12.96 11.10
N GLY A 469 -14.17 -12.13 11.80
CA GLY A 469 -13.59 -11.39 12.90
C GLY A 469 -14.55 -10.98 14.00
N PRO A 470 -14.38 -11.46 15.25
CA PRO A 470 -15.08 -10.91 16.40
C PRO A 470 -14.62 -9.48 16.70
N LEU A 471 -15.56 -8.68 17.20
CA LEU A 471 -15.39 -7.31 17.66
C LEU A 471 -15.85 -7.21 19.12
N ALA A 472 -15.18 -6.37 19.92
CA ALA A 472 -15.58 -6.09 21.29
C ALA A 472 -15.28 -4.63 21.64
N GLN A 473 -16.16 -4.01 22.42
CA GLN A 473 -16.02 -2.66 22.94
C GLN A 473 -16.05 -2.71 24.47
N ILE A 474 -14.99 -2.19 25.10
CA ILE A 474 -14.75 -2.22 26.53
C ILE A 474 -14.60 -0.79 27.03
N VAL A 475 -15.39 -0.42 28.04
CA VAL A 475 -15.36 0.90 28.67
C VAL A 475 -14.84 0.76 30.09
N TRP A 476 -14.02 1.71 30.54
CA TRP A 476 -13.54 1.76 31.92
C TRP A 476 -14.04 3.02 32.66
N GLY A 477 -14.64 2.84 33.84
CA GLY A 477 -15.13 3.94 34.68
C GLY A 477 -16.56 4.41 34.37
N ARG A 478 -17.16 5.16 35.31
CA ARG A 478 -18.43 5.89 35.14
C ARG A 478 -18.33 7.26 35.83
N PRO A 479 -18.30 8.40 35.10
CA PRO A 479 -18.30 8.50 33.64
C PRO A 479 -17.10 7.79 32.99
N ALA A 480 -17.24 7.42 31.71
CA ALA A 480 -16.21 6.67 30.98
C ALA A 480 -14.90 7.47 30.97
N ILE A 481 -13.79 6.81 31.32
CA ILE A 481 -12.45 7.40 31.35
C ILE A 481 -11.71 7.04 30.06
N PHE A 482 -11.83 5.78 29.62
CA PHE A 482 -11.37 5.37 28.29
C PHE A 482 -12.28 4.26 27.72
N LYS A 483 -12.48 4.32 26.41
CA LYS A 483 -13.20 3.38 25.56
C LYS A 483 -12.17 2.65 24.71
N ILE A 484 -12.22 1.32 24.69
CA ILE A 484 -11.32 0.47 23.93
C ILE A 484 -12.15 -0.42 23.03
N GLU A 485 -11.91 -0.36 21.74
CA GLU A 485 -12.51 -1.23 20.75
C GLU A 485 -11.43 -2.15 20.17
N VAL A 486 -11.74 -3.44 20.04
CA VAL A 486 -10.81 -4.44 19.53
C VAL A 486 -11.51 -5.34 18.54
N GLY A 487 -10.90 -5.52 17.38
CA GLY A 487 -11.29 -6.49 16.37
C GLY A 487 -10.16 -7.46 16.07
N ILE A 488 -10.48 -8.76 15.92
CA ILE A 488 -9.50 -9.77 15.47
C ILE A 488 -10.03 -10.37 14.18
N LEU A 489 -9.47 -10.00 13.04
CA LEU A 489 -9.85 -10.53 11.75
C LEU A 489 -8.93 -11.69 11.38
N ILE A 490 -9.51 -12.79 10.90
CA ILE A 490 -8.81 -13.97 10.42
C ILE A 490 -9.21 -14.15 8.96
N ILE A 491 -8.21 -14.09 8.08
CA ILE A 491 -8.37 -14.26 6.65
C ILE A 491 -7.78 -15.61 6.25
N PHE A 492 -8.55 -16.40 5.50
CA PHE A 492 -8.21 -17.79 5.12
C PHE A 492 -8.88 -18.16 3.79
N PRO A 493 -8.47 -19.23 3.07
CA PRO A 493 -7.46 -20.24 3.43
C PRO A 493 -6.02 -19.92 3.00
N SER A 494 -5.78 -19.06 2.00
CA SER A 494 -4.42 -18.69 1.56
C SER A 494 -4.42 -17.27 0.96
N PRO A 495 -3.52 -16.38 1.39
CA PRO A 495 -2.68 -16.50 2.59
C PRO A 495 -3.53 -16.59 3.87
N ILE A 496 -3.00 -17.24 4.91
CA ILE A 496 -3.56 -17.12 6.27
C ILE A 496 -2.98 -15.86 6.89
N ILE A 497 -3.84 -14.92 7.24
CA ILE A 497 -3.45 -13.64 7.83
C ILE A 497 -4.35 -13.38 9.04
N ILE A 498 -3.74 -12.94 10.14
CA ILE A 498 -4.48 -12.43 11.30
C ILE A 498 -4.24 -10.92 11.35
N VAL A 499 -5.32 -10.14 11.29
CA VAL A 499 -5.29 -8.69 11.46
C VAL A 499 -5.91 -8.35 12.81
N ILE A 500 -5.23 -7.56 13.62
CA ILE A 500 -5.73 -7.04 14.88
C ILE A 500 -6.04 -5.56 14.66
N LEU A 501 -7.28 -5.16 14.86
CA LEU A 501 -7.72 -3.78 14.88
C LEU A 501 -7.90 -3.37 16.34
N GLY A 502 -7.45 -2.18 16.68
CA GLY A 502 -7.64 -1.61 18.00
C GLY A 502 -7.90 -0.12 17.90
N GLN A 503 -8.79 0.39 18.74
CA GLN A 503 -9.01 1.81 18.91
C GLN A 503 -9.12 2.11 20.39
N LEU A 504 -8.48 3.19 20.81
CA LEU A 504 -8.54 3.70 22.17
C LEU A 504 -8.91 5.16 22.11
N GLU A 505 -9.99 5.48 22.81
CA GLU A 505 -10.47 6.84 23.02
C GLU A 505 -10.44 7.16 24.51
N ALA A 506 -9.88 8.32 24.87
CA ALA A 506 -9.93 8.83 26.24
C ALA A 506 -10.29 10.31 26.23
N LEU A 507 -11.47 10.63 26.78
CA LEU A 507 -12.01 11.98 26.92
C LEU A 507 -12.11 12.33 28.41
N LEU A 508 -11.19 13.15 28.92
CA LEU A 508 -11.07 13.47 30.35
C LEU A 508 -11.18 14.96 30.63
N PRO A 509 -11.89 15.38 31.70
CA PRO A 509 -12.58 14.54 32.69
C PRO A 509 -13.98 14.04 32.24
N ALA A 510 -14.54 14.63 31.19
CA ALA A 510 -15.82 14.30 30.58
C ALA A 510 -15.79 14.60 29.08
N ASP A 511 -16.74 14.02 28.35
CA ASP A 511 -16.91 14.08 26.88
C ASP A 511 -17.40 15.45 26.37
N ASP A 512 -18.20 16.17 27.17
CA ASP A 512 -18.72 17.49 26.85
C ASP A 512 -17.65 18.60 26.91
N PHE A 513 -16.67 18.47 27.80
CA PHE A 513 -15.56 19.42 27.97
C PHE A 513 -14.21 18.71 28.25
N PRO A 514 -13.65 17.96 27.27
CA PRO A 514 -12.41 17.24 27.47
C PRO A 514 -11.21 18.19 27.51
N ILE A 515 -10.43 18.08 28.58
CA ILE A 515 -9.09 18.65 28.73
C ILE A 515 -8.06 17.71 28.08
N VAL A 516 -8.23 16.40 28.24
CA VAL A 516 -7.43 15.38 27.53
C VAL A 516 -8.35 14.70 26.53
N GLU A 517 -7.96 14.71 25.27
CA GLU A 517 -8.61 13.98 24.20
C GLU A 517 -7.52 13.17 23.50
N LEU A 518 -7.63 11.85 23.58
CA LEU A 518 -6.65 10.93 23.05
C LEU A 518 -7.37 9.92 22.16
N HIS A 519 -7.04 9.91 20.88
CA HIS A 519 -7.54 8.94 19.90
C HIS A 519 -6.35 8.18 19.32
N VAL A 520 -6.28 6.89 19.63
CA VAL A 520 -5.20 6.00 19.19
C VAL A 520 -5.79 4.84 18.40
N ASP A 521 -5.39 4.73 17.15
CA ASP A 521 -5.78 3.64 16.26
C ASP A 521 -4.60 2.67 16.07
N VAL A 522 -4.89 1.38 16.06
CA VAL A 522 -3.91 0.30 16.04
C VAL A 522 -4.28 -0.74 14.98
N ARG A 523 -3.28 -1.17 14.21
CA ARG A 523 -3.37 -2.29 13.27
C ARG A 523 -2.17 -3.19 13.40
N GLY A 524 -2.39 -4.40 13.88
CA GLY A 524 -1.46 -5.51 13.78
C GLY A 524 -1.79 -6.38 12.57
N GLU A 525 -0.79 -6.85 11.83
CA GLU A 525 -0.91 -7.85 10.76
C GLU A 525 0.13 -8.94 10.99
N LEU A 526 -0.33 -10.17 11.16
CA LEU A 526 0.48 -11.37 11.24
C LEU A 526 0.26 -12.21 9.97
N ASN A 527 1.27 -12.21 9.09
CA ASN A 527 1.25 -12.94 7.83
C ASN A 527 2.14 -14.19 7.92
N PHE A 528 1.52 -15.36 7.95
CA PHE A 528 2.24 -16.63 8.14
C PHE A 528 3.03 -17.07 6.89
N GLU A 529 2.58 -16.68 5.70
CA GLU A 529 3.25 -17.02 4.44
C GLU A 529 4.51 -16.15 4.24
N LYS A 530 4.40 -14.84 4.50
CA LYS A 530 5.53 -13.91 4.47
C LYS A 530 6.46 -14.03 5.68
N LYS A 531 6.06 -14.77 6.73
CA LYS A 531 6.78 -14.85 8.01
C LYS A 531 7.08 -13.45 8.57
N GLN A 532 6.02 -12.64 8.65
CA GLN A 532 6.09 -11.21 8.97
C GLN A 532 5.01 -10.83 9.99
N LEU A 533 5.39 -9.98 10.94
CA LEU A 533 4.51 -9.28 11.87
C LEU A 533 4.75 -7.78 11.70
N SER A 534 3.69 -7.05 11.36
CA SER A 534 3.68 -5.60 11.23
C SER A 534 2.66 -5.01 12.18
N ILE A 535 3.00 -3.98 12.93
CA ILE A 535 2.08 -3.23 13.78
C ILE A 535 2.24 -1.76 13.44
N LEU A 536 1.13 -1.10 13.15
CA LEU A 536 1.04 0.34 12.97
C LEU A 536 0.11 0.91 14.05
N VAL A 537 0.53 2.01 14.66
CA VAL A 537 -0.22 2.76 15.65
C VAL A 537 -0.23 4.22 15.20
N ASN A 538 -1.38 4.86 15.23
CA ASN A 538 -1.52 6.26 14.87
C ASN A 538 -2.23 7.04 15.97
N LEU A 539 -1.66 8.19 16.32
CA LEU A 539 -2.25 9.17 17.22
C LEU A 539 -2.89 10.26 16.36
N ARG A 540 -4.22 10.30 16.31
CA ARG A 540 -4.99 11.28 15.51
C ARG A 540 -5.78 12.21 16.41
N ASP A 541 -6.11 13.40 15.90
CA ASP A 541 -7.04 14.37 16.51
C ASP A 541 -6.88 14.57 18.03
N SER A 542 -5.67 14.37 18.55
CA SER A 542 -5.44 14.28 19.99
C SER A 542 -4.98 15.63 20.54
N ARG A 543 -5.41 15.96 21.76
CA ARG A 543 -5.02 17.16 22.47
C ARG A 543 -4.84 16.95 23.97
N LEU A 544 -3.86 17.65 24.52
CA LEU A 544 -3.63 17.77 25.94
C LEU A 544 -3.74 19.25 26.33
N ALA A 545 -4.87 19.62 26.93
CA ALA A 545 -5.30 20.99 27.15
C ALA A 545 -5.29 21.81 25.84
N PHE A 546 -4.26 22.63 25.65
CA PHE A 546 -4.07 23.48 24.48
C PHE A 546 -2.96 22.99 23.54
N PHE A 547 -2.32 21.86 23.86
CA PHE A 547 -1.33 21.22 23.01
C PHE A 547 -2.00 20.21 22.09
N LYS A 548 -1.85 20.37 20.78
CA LYS A 548 -2.22 19.36 19.78
C LYS A 548 -1.12 18.30 19.70
N MET A 549 -1.53 17.04 19.61
CA MET A 549 -0.63 15.89 19.55
C MET A 549 -0.98 15.02 18.34
N GLU A 550 0.01 14.67 17.55
CA GLU A 550 -0.11 13.78 16.39
C GLU A 550 1.17 12.94 16.25
N GLY A 551 1.09 11.81 15.55
CA GLY A 551 2.27 11.02 15.21
C GLY A 551 1.97 9.52 15.10
N SER A 552 2.94 8.79 14.56
CA SER A 552 2.77 7.35 14.33
C SER A 552 3.85 6.52 15.03
N MET A 553 3.53 5.28 15.34
CA MET A 553 4.48 4.25 15.77
C MET A 553 4.32 3.03 14.88
N ALA A 554 5.43 2.46 14.44
CA ALA A 554 5.42 1.26 13.61
C ALA A 554 6.45 0.26 14.12
N PHE A 555 6.08 -1.02 14.05
CA PHE A 555 6.90 -2.14 14.44
C PHE A 555 6.83 -3.19 13.33
N LEU A 556 7.98 -3.61 12.83
CA LEU A 556 8.10 -4.63 11.80
C LEU A 556 9.14 -5.66 12.20
N VAL A 557 8.76 -6.93 12.14
CA VAL A 557 9.68 -8.06 12.24
C VAL A 557 9.40 -9.07 11.15
N ASN A 558 10.45 -9.41 10.40
CA ASN A 558 10.48 -10.51 9.44
C ASN A 558 11.36 -11.62 10.01
N TRP A 559 10.86 -12.86 10.06
CA TRP A 559 11.61 -14.05 10.48
C TRP A 559 11.76 -15.08 9.35
N GLY A 560 11.58 -14.62 8.11
CA GLY A 560 11.86 -15.40 6.89
C GLY A 560 13.33 -15.37 6.48
N SER A 561 13.60 -15.67 5.21
CA SER A 561 14.94 -15.65 4.61
C SER A 561 15.59 -14.26 4.66
N ASN A 562 14.79 -13.18 4.63
CA ASN A 562 15.23 -11.80 4.79
C ASN A 562 14.80 -11.27 6.16
N SER A 563 15.50 -11.73 7.21
CA SER A 563 15.18 -11.39 8.60
C SER A 563 15.59 -9.97 8.95
N ASN A 564 14.60 -9.08 9.13
CA ASN A 564 14.79 -7.66 9.43
C ASN A 564 13.90 -7.27 10.61
N PHE A 565 14.37 -6.32 11.40
CA PHE A 565 13.66 -5.78 12.56
C PHE A 565 13.76 -4.25 12.55
N LEU A 566 12.63 -3.57 12.74
CA LEU A 566 12.57 -2.13 12.92
C LEU A 566 11.41 -1.77 13.86
N LEU A 567 11.72 -1.09 14.95
CA LEU A 567 10.78 -0.40 15.81
C LEU A 567 11.00 1.10 15.61
N SER A 568 9.93 1.86 15.36
CA SER A 568 10.00 3.28 15.06
C SER A 568 8.82 4.00 15.72
N VAL A 569 9.09 5.18 16.29
CA VAL A 569 8.12 6.09 16.90
C VAL A 569 8.44 7.46 16.34
N GLY A 570 7.50 8.07 15.61
CA GLY A 570 7.74 9.32 14.90
C GLY A 570 8.65 9.18 13.67
N GLY A 571 8.91 7.98 13.17
CA GLY A 571 9.78 7.74 12.02
C GLY A 571 11.25 7.49 12.38
N TYR A 572 12.10 7.54 11.37
CA TYR A 572 13.53 7.16 11.46
C TYR A 572 14.43 8.30 10.97
N HIS A 573 15.74 8.08 11.04
CA HIS A 573 16.77 9.05 10.64
C HIS A 573 16.72 9.29 9.11
N PRO A 574 16.87 10.54 8.60
CA PRO A 574 16.75 10.84 7.16
C PRO A 574 17.70 10.05 6.25
N ALA A 575 18.90 9.71 6.75
CA ALA A 575 19.89 8.91 6.03
C ALA A 575 19.70 7.38 6.18
N PHE A 576 18.72 6.92 6.96
CA PHE A 576 18.44 5.50 7.16
C PHE A 576 17.49 4.98 6.10
N ASN A 577 17.81 3.83 5.51
CA ASN A 577 16.94 3.17 4.54
C ASN A 577 16.10 2.08 5.25
N PRO A 578 14.77 2.26 5.40
CA PRO A 578 13.92 1.29 6.08
C PRO A 578 13.79 -0.02 5.27
N PRO A 579 13.39 -1.13 5.92
CA PRO A 579 13.05 -2.36 5.23
C PRO A 579 11.94 -2.15 4.18
N PRO A 580 11.89 -2.96 3.11
CA PRO A 580 10.79 -2.92 2.15
C PRO A 580 9.43 -3.15 2.83
N ASN A 581 8.39 -2.45 2.37
CA ASN A 581 7.02 -2.50 2.91
C ASN A 581 6.90 -2.05 4.38
N PHE A 582 7.82 -1.21 4.86
CA PHE A 582 7.63 -0.49 6.11
C PHE A 582 6.67 0.70 5.87
N PRO A 583 5.67 0.94 6.74
CA PRO A 583 4.68 1.98 6.53
C PRO A 583 5.29 3.37 6.59
N ASP A 584 4.66 4.33 5.90
CA ASP A 584 5.01 5.75 6.05
C ASP A 584 4.68 6.21 7.48
N MET A 585 5.42 7.19 8.01
CA MET A 585 5.28 7.58 9.42
C MET A 585 5.24 9.08 9.59
N ASP A 586 4.29 9.54 10.40
CA ASP A 586 4.22 10.92 10.84
C ASP A 586 5.11 11.12 12.07
N ARG A 587 5.86 12.22 12.11
CA ARG A 587 6.68 12.61 13.27
C ARG A 587 5.77 12.73 14.50
N VAL A 588 6.28 12.35 15.68
CA VAL A 588 5.55 12.66 16.92
C VAL A 588 5.66 14.15 17.15
N ARG A 589 4.54 14.84 17.02
CA ARG A 589 4.46 16.28 17.12
C ARG A 589 3.61 16.70 18.31
N VAL A 590 4.13 17.67 19.05
CA VAL A 590 3.39 18.43 20.05
C VAL A 590 3.44 19.90 19.64
N ALA A 591 2.27 20.49 19.38
CA ALA A 591 2.15 21.86 18.91
C ALA A 591 1.25 22.70 19.83
N LEU A 592 1.67 23.93 20.10
CA LEU A 592 0.94 24.97 20.81
C LEU A 592 0.79 26.19 19.89
N ASN A 593 -0.43 26.68 19.73
CA ASN A 593 -0.70 27.95 19.05
C ASN A 593 -1.56 28.81 19.99
N PHE A 594 -1.09 30.01 20.32
CA PHE A 594 -1.77 30.96 21.20
C PHE A 594 -1.97 32.31 20.50
N GLU A 595 -3.21 32.62 20.13
CA GLU A 595 -3.70 33.90 19.57
C GLU A 595 -2.80 34.53 18.49
N ASP A 596 -2.22 33.70 17.61
CA ASP A 596 -1.22 34.08 16.58
C ASP A 596 0.07 34.75 17.10
N ILE A 597 0.17 35.01 18.41
CA ILE A 597 1.32 35.63 19.09
C ILE A 597 2.41 34.59 19.34
N VAL A 598 2.07 33.40 19.81
CA VAL A 598 3.05 32.34 20.13
C VAL A 598 2.71 31.07 19.39
N ARG A 599 3.67 30.52 18.63
CA ARG A 599 3.59 29.18 18.06
C ARG A 599 4.81 28.37 18.49
N LEU A 600 4.59 27.21 19.09
CA LEU A 600 5.64 26.28 19.48
C LEU A 600 5.30 24.92 18.86
N SER A 601 6.23 24.34 18.11
CA SER A 601 6.10 23.00 17.53
C SER A 601 7.33 22.18 17.93
N VAL A 602 7.12 21.00 18.50
CA VAL A 602 8.16 20.03 18.79
C VAL A 602 7.83 18.78 18.02
N GLU A 603 8.65 18.43 17.04
CA GLU A 603 8.56 17.21 16.26
C GLU A 603 9.73 16.31 16.62
N GLY A 604 9.49 15.03 16.83
CA GLY A 604 10.53 14.10 17.28
C GLY A 604 10.36 12.71 16.72
N TYR A 605 11.46 11.98 16.72
CA TYR A 605 11.48 10.58 16.33
C TYR A 605 12.49 9.75 17.11
N PHE A 606 12.24 8.45 17.12
CA PHE A 606 13.03 7.43 17.78
C PHE A 606 12.89 6.13 17.00
N ALA A 607 13.99 5.49 16.62
CA ALA A 607 13.95 4.19 15.97
C ALA A 607 15.09 3.27 16.40
N ILE A 608 14.80 1.97 16.44
CA ILE A 608 15.75 0.90 16.72
C ILE A 608 15.62 -0.17 15.62
N SER A 609 16.74 -0.48 14.98
CA SER A 609 16.85 -1.60 14.04
C SER A 609 17.80 -2.67 14.60
N SER A 610 17.98 -3.77 13.87
CA SER A 610 18.97 -4.80 14.23
C SER A 610 20.41 -4.28 14.36
N ASN A 611 20.73 -3.16 13.70
CA ASN A 611 22.10 -2.64 13.59
C ASN A 611 22.23 -1.16 13.97
N SER A 612 21.16 -0.48 14.36
CA SER A 612 21.21 0.95 14.66
C SER A 612 20.23 1.39 15.73
N PHE A 613 20.60 2.49 16.40
CA PHE A 613 19.77 3.27 17.30
C PHE A 613 19.71 4.72 16.76
N GLN A 614 18.52 5.26 16.67
CA GLN A 614 18.25 6.51 15.96
C GLN A 614 17.32 7.38 16.78
N PHE A 615 17.57 8.68 16.81
CA PHE A 615 16.72 9.64 17.49
C PHE A 615 16.95 11.03 16.93
N GLY A 616 15.95 11.89 16.99
CA GLY A 616 16.10 13.28 16.58
C GLY A 616 14.88 14.11 16.94
N ALA A 617 15.04 15.42 16.88
CA ALA A 617 13.95 16.36 17.10
C ALA A 617 14.14 17.65 16.30
N ASP A 618 13.02 18.26 15.91
CA ASP A 618 12.88 19.58 15.32
C ASP A 618 11.96 20.41 16.21
N VAL A 619 12.54 21.38 16.90
CA VAL A 619 11.84 22.32 17.77
C VAL A 619 11.80 23.67 17.08
N LYS A 620 10.60 24.19 16.83
CA LYS A 620 10.36 25.52 16.26
C LYS A 620 9.57 26.37 17.23
N ILE A 621 10.05 27.58 17.47
CA ILE A 621 9.35 28.61 18.26
C ILE A 621 9.18 29.86 17.42
N PHE A 622 7.99 30.44 17.47
CA PHE A 622 7.64 31.71 16.87
C PHE A 622 6.99 32.58 17.93
N VAL A 623 7.43 33.83 18.03
CA VAL A 623 6.79 34.87 18.85
C VAL A 623 6.62 36.13 18.02
N GLY A 624 5.38 36.55 17.75
CA GLY A 624 5.04 37.75 16.99
C GLY A 624 4.36 38.80 17.87
N ILE A 625 4.88 40.03 17.86
CA ILE A 625 4.28 41.20 18.52
C ILE A 625 4.35 42.37 17.54
N ASP A 626 3.19 42.76 16.98
CA ASP A 626 3.07 43.86 16.02
C ASP A 626 3.96 43.64 14.78
N GLU A 627 4.88 44.57 14.48
CA GLU A 627 5.82 44.45 13.34
C GLU A 627 7.05 43.58 13.66
N ILE A 628 7.21 43.06 14.89
CA ILE A 628 8.39 42.32 15.33
C ILE A 628 8.07 40.83 15.46
N ASN A 629 8.79 39.99 14.73
CA ASN A 629 8.70 38.53 14.83
C ASN A 629 10.02 37.93 15.32
N ILE A 630 9.95 36.91 16.16
CA ILE A 630 11.10 36.12 16.60
C ILE A 630 10.87 34.68 16.16
N ASN A 631 11.76 34.18 15.30
CA ASN A 631 11.80 32.80 14.85
C ASN A 631 12.97 32.09 15.52
N GLY A 632 12.75 30.97 16.19
CA GLY A 632 13.80 30.13 16.76
C GLY A 632 13.64 28.69 16.31
N TRP A 633 14.75 28.01 16.09
CA TRP A 633 14.75 26.58 15.78
C TRP A 633 15.89 25.85 16.48
N LEU A 634 15.66 24.57 16.79
CA LEU A 634 16.64 23.61 17.27
C LEU A 634 16.33 22.26 16.63
N ILE A 635 17.21 21.81 15.75
CA ILE A 635 17.13 20.54 15.03
C ILE A 635 18.33 19.71 15.44
N PHE A 636 18.14 18.45 15.75
CA PHE A 636 19.23 17.49 15.87
C PHE A 636 18.82 16.09 15.43
N ASP A 637 19.78 15.37 14.87
CA ASP A 637 19.62 13.98 14.42
C ASP A 637 20.81 13.17 14.90
N GLY A 638 20.54 12.06 15.57
CA GLY A 638 21.50 11.08 16.05
C GLY A 638 21.29 9.74 15.35
N LEU A 639 22.38 9.19 14.84
CA LEU A 639 22.46 7.85 14.28
C LEU A 639 23.64 7.11 14.92
N ILE A 640 23.35 6.04 15.65
CA ILE A 640 24.34 5.14 16.23
C ILE A 640 24.22 3.80 15.49
N VAL A 641 25.27 3.39 14.79
CA VAL A 641 25.40 2.07 14.16
C VAL A 641 26.18 1.18 15.12
N PHE A 642 25.68 -0.03 15.37
CA PHE A 642 26.29 -0.96 16.34
C PHE A 642 27.52 -1.69 15.77
N SER A 643 27.52 -2.02 14.48
CA SER A 643 28.59 -2.80 13.84
C SER A 643 28.86 -2.34 12.39
N PRO A 644 30.08 -1.84 12.09
CA PRO A 644 31.07 -1.39 13.06
C PRO A 644 30.50 -0.26 13.94
N PHE A 645 30.90 -0.19 15.21
CA PHE A 645 30.40 0.87 16.10
C PHE A 645 30.79 2.24 15.55
N HIS A 646 29.80 3.03 15.16
CA HIS A 646 29.96 4.37 14.62
C HIS A 646 28.78 5.22 15.06
N PHE A 647 29.00 6.49 15.39
CA PHE A 647 27.89 7.40 15.61
C PHE A 647 28.09 8.69 14.84
N THR A 648 26.98 9.25 14.36
CA THR A 648 26.89 10.58 13.77
C THR A 648 25.80 11.35 14.50
N PHE A 649 26.11 12.57 14.90
CA PHE A 649 25.17 13.50 15.50
C PHE A 649 25.24 14.82 14.73
N SER A 650 24.18 15.21 14.04
CA SER A 650 24.03 16.52 13.42
C SER A 650 23.14 17.40 14.26
N PHE A 651 23.42 18.71 14.27
CA PHE A 651 22.57 19.69 14.92
C PHE A 651 22.56 21.00 14.13
N SER A 652 21.46 21.74 14.25
CA SER A 652 21.28 23.09 13.73
C SER A 652 20.39 23.84 14.71
N GLN A 653 20.89 24.93 15.29
CA GLN A 653 20.09 25.77 16.16
C GLN A 653 20.29 27.23 15.80
N GLY A 654 19.27 28.04 16.02
CA GLY A 654 19.38 29.47 15.81
C GLY A 654 18.15 30.22 16.25
N PHE A 655 18.28 31.54 16.23
CA PHE A 655 17.15 32.44 16.32
C PHE A 655 17.36 33.63 15.37
N GLU A 656 16.26 34.19 14.92
CA GLU A 656 16.17 35.31 14.02
C GLU A 656 15.07 36.27 14.50
N VAL A 657 15.38 37.56 14.50
CA VAL A 657 14.46 38.65 14.78
C VAL A 657 14.18 39.36 13.47
N GLU A 658 12.92 39.43 13.09
CA GLU A 658 12.41 40.15 11.93
C GLU A 658 11.67 41.41 12.37
N VAL A 659 11.78 42.48 11.59
CA VAL A 659 11.04 43.74 11.78
C VAL A 659 10.40 44.14 10.45
N ALA A 660 9.09 44.36 10.44
CA ALA A 660 8.29 44.70 9.25
C ALA A 660 8.48 43.73 8.06
N GLY A 661 8.66 42.45 8.35
CA GLY A 661 8.86 41.38 7.35
C GLY A 661 10.28 41.26 6.80
N ALA A 662 11.27 41.97 7.36
CA ALA A 662 12.68 41.87 6.97
C ALA A 662 13.56 41.39 8.15
N SER A 663 14.55 40.54 7.85
CA SER A 663 15.53 40.06 8.84
C SER A 663 16.34 41.22 9.43
N PHE A 664 16.33 41.35 10.75
CA PHE A 664 17.05 42.39 11.48
C PHE A 664 18.33 41.86 12.13
N LEU A 665 18.21 40.77 12.89
CA LEU A 665 19.31 40.15 13.62
C LEU A 665 19.09 38.65 13.75
N GLY A 666 20.09 37.83 13.44
CA GLY A 666 20.04 36.39 13.63
C GLY A 666 21.38 35.79 14.09
N ILE A 667 21.30 34.72 14.87
CA ILE A 667 22.45 33.90 15.23
C ILE A 667 22.07 32.45 14.98
N SER A 668 22.85 31.73 14.19
CA SER A 668 22.69 30.29 13.99
C SER A 668 24.01 29.56 14.09
N ILE A 669 23.96 28.29 14.49
CA ILE A 669 25.08 27.35 14.49
C ILE A 669 24.58 26.01 13.98
N SER A 670 25.28 25.44 13.01
CA SER A 670 25.04 24.10 12.52
C SER A 670 26.34 23.31 12.49
N GLY A 671 26.26 22.01 12.70
CA GLY A 671 27.42 21.14 12.65
C GLY A 671 27.10 19.66 12.80
N SER A 672 28.12 18.84 12.64
CA SER A 672 28.08 17.41 12.86
C SER A 672 29.25 16.96 13.73
N LEU A 673 28.99 15.98 14.57
CA LEU A 673 29.94 15.27 15.42
C LEU A 673 29.87 13.78 15.05
N SER A 674 31.00 13.18 14.68
CA SER A 674 31.09 11.74 14.42
C SER A 674 32.17 11.08 15.29
N GLY A 675 31.92 9.86 15.78
CA GLY A 675 32.86 9.03 16.56
C GLY A 675 32.75 7.55 16.17
N PRO A 676 33.32 6.58 16.91
CA PRO A 676 33.77 6.62 18.31
C PRO A 676 35.19 7.15 18.56
N SER A 677 36.11 6.97 17.61
CA SER A 677 37.44 7.60 17.60
C SER A 677 38.08 7.44 16.21
N PRO A 678 38.82 8.45 15.69
CA PRO A 678 38.91 9.80 16.24
C PRO A 678 37.58 10.55 16.07
N PHE A 679 37.19 11.34 17.06
CA PHE A 679 36.03 12.22 16.98
C PHE A 679 36.30 13.33 15.97
N ARG A 680 35.35 13.59 15.08
CA ARG A 680 35.40 14.69 14.12
C ARG A 680 34.22 15.61 14.36
N ILE A 681 34.49 16.89 14.59
CA ILE A 681 33.47 17.93 14.66
C ILE A 681 33.66 18.93 13.52
N ASN A 682 32.61 19.17 12.75
CA ASN A 682 32.59 20.12 11.63
C ASN A 682 31.35 21.01 11.76
N GLY A 683 31.47 22.32 11.57
CA GLY A 683 30.31 23.21 11.63
C GLY A 683 30.58 24.63 11.18
N GLU A 684 29.50 25.40 11.10
CA GLU A 684 29.48 26.82 10.76
C GLU A 684 28.55 27.55 11.75
N ALA A 685 29.06 28.62 12.37
CA ALA A 685 28.24 29.59 13.07
C ALA A 685 28.05 30.83 12.18
N ARG A 686 26.84 31.37 12.10
CA ARG A 686 26.50 32.54 11.30
C ARG A 686 25.86 33.61 12.18
N ILE A 687 26.35 34.83 12.06
CA ILE A 687 25.73 36.03 12.65
C ILE A 687 25.21 36.87 11.50
N SER A 688 23.90 37.08 11.45
CA SER A 688 23.19 37.85 10.44
C SER A 688 22.76 39.20 11.03
N ILE A 689 23.13 40.31 10.39
CA ILE A 689 22.75 41.67 10.80
C ILE A 689 22.29 42.42 9.55
N LEU A 690 20.99 42.71 9.44
CA LEU A 690 20.37 43.37 8.29
C LEU A 690 20.77 42.73 6.93
N PHE A 691 21.67 43.38 6.17
CA PHE A 691 22.12 42.94 4.84
C PHE A 691 23.44 42.15 4.85
N PHE A 692 23.99 41.82 6.02
CA PHE A 692 25.31 41.19 6.16
C PHE A 692 25.25 39.87 6.94
N ASP A 693 25.91 38.84 6.41
CA ASP A 693 26.13 37.55 7.07
C ASP A 693 27.62 37.34 7.36
N ILE A 694 27.94 37.01 8.61
CA ILE A 694 29.31 36.72 9.06
C ILE A 694 29.42 35.21 9.36
N PRO A 695 30.00 34.39 8.45
CA PRO A 695 30.20 32.96 8.68
C PRO A 695 31.51 32.68 9.43
N ILE A 696 31.45 31.83 10.45
CA ILE A 696 32.57 31.35 11.27
C ILE A 696 32.60 29.82 11.16
N ARG A 697 33.52 29.28 10.35
CA ARG A 697 33.66 27.83 10.13
C ARG A 697 34.67 27.22 11.09
N PHE A 698 34.36 26.03 11.62
CA PHE A 698 35.27 25.26 12.46
C PHE A 698 35.28 23.78 12.05
N SER A 699 36.46 23.17 12.08
CA SER A 699 36.66 21.74 11.84
C SER A 699 37.79 21.27 12.75
N ARG A 700 37.53 20.26 13.57
CA ARG A 700 38.50 19.69 14.52
C ARG A 700 38.34 18.17 14.57
N THR A 701 39.47 17.47 14.61
CA THR A 701 39.55 16.03 14.88
C THR A 701 40.31 15.84 16.19
N PHE A 702 39.79 15.04 17.12
CA PHE A 702 40.38 14.78 18.43
C PHE A 702 40.03 13.35 18.92
N GLY A 703 40.84 12.75 19.78
CA GLY A 703 40.71 11.35 20.20
C GLY A 703 41.83 10.47 19.65
N ASP A 704 42.03 9.31 20.27
CA ASP A 704 43.12 8.38 19.92
C ASP A 704 42.87 7.75 18.53
N GLU A 705 43.89 7.68 17.67
CA GLU A 705 43.76 7.06 16.34
C GLU A 705 43.63 5.53 16.41
N ASP A 706 44.00 4.92 17.54
CA ASP A 706 43.79 3.49 17.77
C ASP A 706 42.33 3.25 18.15
N PRO A 707 41.57 2.44 17.39
CA PRO A 707 40.22 2.05 17.79
C PRO A 707 40.31 1.41 19.16
N THR A 708 39.46 1.84 20.10
CA THR A 708 39.33 1.23 21.41
C THR A 708 39.02 -0.25 21.23
N GLN A 709 40.05 -1.10 21.23
CA GLN A 709 39.88 -2.55 21.14
C GLN A 709 39.14 -2.95 22.40
N LEU A 710 37.93 -3.47 22.23
CA LEU A 710 37.16 -4.03 23.33
C LEU A 710 38.02 -5.10 24.01
N PRO A 711 38.02 -5.18 25.36
CA PRO A 711 38.86 -6.14 26.06
C PRO A 711 38.51 -7.55 25.58
N PRO A 712 39.50 -8.40 25.26
CA PRO A 712 39.22 -9.70 24.68
C PRO A 712 38.36 -10.56 25.61
N LEU A 713 37.41 -11.30 25.04
CA LEU A 713 36.39 -12.08 25.75
C LEU A 713 36.51 -13.58 25.39
N ASP A 714 36.36 -14.46 26.39
CA ASP A 714 36.28 -15.90 26.18
C ASP A 714 34.82 -16.29 25.90
N PRO A 715 34.47 -16.82 24.72
CA PRO A 715 33.11 -17.25 24.41
C PRO A 715 32.70 -18.57 25.08
N TRP A 716 33.62 -19.32 25.67
CA TRP A 716 33.33 -20.63 26.27
C TRP A 716 32.29 -20.60 27.41
N PRO A 717 32.34 -19.68 28.39
CA PRO A 717 31.37 -19.64 29.48
C PRO A 717 29.93 -19.44 28.97
N GLU A 718 29.73 -18.51 28.02
CA GLU A 718 28.39 -18.26 27.45
C GLU A 718 27.88 -19.48 26.67
N LEU A 719 28.75 -20.16 25.91
CA LEU A 719 28.38 -21.39 25.22
C LEU A 719 28.04 -22.53 26.19
N GLN A 720 28.83 -22.66 27.27
CA GLN A 720 28.60 -23.67 28.30
C GLN A 720 27.26 -23.46 28.99
N ASP A 721 26.93 -22.23 29.37
CA ASP A 721 25.65 -21.87 29.99
C ASP A 721 24.47 -22.19 29.05
N ALA A 722 24.61 -21.88 27.75
CA ALA A 722 23.57 -22.19 26.76
C ALA A 722 23.38 -23.71 26.58
N ILE A 723 24.46 -24.49 26.52
CA ILE A 723 24.35 -25.96 26.42
C ILE A 723 23.73 -26.57 27.69
N GLN A 724 23.96 -25.98 28.86
CA GLN A 724 23.40 -26.46 30.13
C GLN A 724 21.96 -26.03 30.39
N SER A 725 21.48 -25.01 29.67
CA SER A 725 20.11 -24.50 29.80
C SER A 725 19.08 -25.54 29.33
N GLU A 726 18.02 -25.75 30.13
CA GLU A 726 16.91 -26.64 29.77
C GLU A 726 16.19 -26.17 28.48
N GLU A 727 16.19 -24.87 28.19
CA GLU A 727 15.56 -24.27 27.01
C GLU A 727 16.26 -24.65 25.69
N SER A 728 17.54 -25.02 25.77
CA SER A 728 18.32 -25.47 24.61
C SER A 728 18.06 -26.92 24.22
N TRP A 729 17.27 -27.66 25.01
CA TRP A 729 16.97 -29.06 24.77
C TRP A 729 15.48 -29.29 24.52
N LYS A 730 15.17 -29.99 23.44
CA LYS A 730 13.80 -30.31 23.04
C LYS A 730 13.64 -31.81 22.80
N ALA A 731 12.64 -32.40 23.43
CA ALA A 731 12.20 -33.75 23.12
C ALA A 731 11.03 -33.71 22.14
N SER A 732 11.08 -34.52 21.08
CA SER A 732 10.00 -34.65 20.10
C SER A 732 9.80 -36.11 19.68
N LEU A 733 8.68 -36.41 19.05
CA LEU A 733 8.43 -37.72 18.45
C LEU A 733 8.77 -37.67 16.95
N PRO A 734 9.39 -38.72 16.39
CA PRO A 734 9.61 -38.81 14.96
C PRO A 734 8.25 -38.81 14.23
N PRO A 735 8.15 -38.22 13.03
CA PRO A 735 6.90 -38.19 12.24
C PRO A 735 6.31 -39.57 11.92
N SER A 736 7.13 -40.63 12.00
CA SER A 736 6.76 -42.03 11.78
C SER A 736 6.33 -42.76 13.06
N ALA A 737 6.38 -42.13 14.24
CA ALA A 737 6.01 -42.75 15.51
C ALA A 737 4.49 -42.97 15.59
N TYR A 738 4.09 -44.21 15.85
CA TYR A 738 2.71 -44.55 16.20
C TYR A 738 2.65 -44.85 17.69
N LEU A 739 1.95 -44.01 18.44
CA LEU A 739 1.75 -44.21 19.87
C LEU A 739 0.56 -45.14 20.11
N ALA A 740 0.79 -46.31 20.69
CA ALA A 740 -0.28 -47.25 21.04
C ALA A 740 -1.04 -46.86 22.32
N GLY A 741 -0.64 -45.78 23.00
CA GLY A 741 -1.29 -45.24 24.19
C GLY A 741 -0.79 -43.84 24.54
N SER A 742 -1.52 -43.13 25.39
CA SER A 742 -1.13 -41.82 25.92
C SER A 742 -0.33 -41.95 27.22
N PHE A 743 0.83 -41.31 27.32
CA PHE A 743 1.55 -41.17 28.58
C PHE A 743 1.00 -39.98 29.37
N ARG A 744 1.02 -40.07 30.71
CA ARG A 744 0.71 -38.93 31.58
C ARG A 744 1.77 -37.84 31.33
N GLN A 745 1.34 -36.64 30.98
CA GLN A 745 2.25 -35.51 30.85
C GLN A 745 2.87 -35.18 32.21
N PRO A 746 4.19 -34.94 32.28
CA PRO A 746 4.82 -34.50 33.52
C PRO A 746 4.31 -33.12 33.93
N GLU A 747 4.33 -32.83 35.23
CA GLU A 747 3.97 -31.52 35.78
C GLU A 747 4.96 -30.43 35.32
N VAL A 748 4.50 -29.18 35.21
CA VAL A 748 5.33 -28.04 34.77
C VAL A 748 6.50 -27.85 35.74
N GLY A 749 7.74 -27.87 35.24
CA GLY A 749 8.97 -27.81 36.04
C GLY A 749 9.62 -29.18 36.34
N ALA A 750 9.11 -30.27 35.77
CA ALA A 750 9.78 -31.57 35.81
C ALA A 750 10.94 -31.64 34.79
N GLN A 751 11.96 -32.48 35.11
CA GLN A 751 13.10 -32.78 34.23
C GLN A 751 12.66 -33.15 32.80
N LEU A 752 13.41 -32.71 31.78
CA LEU A 752 13.17 -33.02 30.37
C LEU A 752 13.02 -34.54 30.17
N MET A 753 11.82 -34.99 29.78
CA MET A 753 11.52 -36.40 29.51
C MET A 753 11.49 -36.67 28.01
N VAL A 754 12.27 -37.64 27.55
CA VAL A 754 12.28 -38.11 26.15
C VAL A 754 11.49 -39.40 26.06
N HIS A 755 10.56 -39.47 25.09
CA HIS A 755 9.84 -40.70 24.81
C HIS A 755 10.80 -41.81 24.33
N PRO A 756 10.59 -43.11 24.63
CA PRO A 756 11.48 -44.19 24.15
C PRO A 756 11.60 -44.32 22.63
N LEU A 757 10.61 -43.78 21.89
CA LEU A 757 10.65 -43.65 20.43
C LEU A 757 11.03 -42.24 19.96
N GLY A 758 11.34 -41.35 20.89
CA GLY A 758 11.55 -39.92 20.65
C GLY A 758 12.91 -39.58 20.08
N ILE A 759 13.03 -38.32 19.69
CA ILE A 759 14.23 -37.63 19.25
C ILE A 759 14.52 -36.55 20.28
N ILE A 760 15.77 -36.43 20.71
CA ILE A 760 16.27 -35.31 21.50
C ILE A 760 17.05 -34.37 20.58
N GLU A 761 16.73 -33.09 20.62
CA GLU A 761 17.39 -32.02 19.88
C GLU A 761 18.06 -31.06 20.88
N MET A 762 19.35 -30.78 20.68
CA MET A 762 20.08 -29.70 21.34
C MET A 762 20.30 -28.58 20.33
N ARG A 763 19.95 -27.36 20.72
CA ARG A 763 20.09 -26.15 19.90
C ARG A 763 20.52 -24.98 20.77
N GLN A 764 21.66 -24.36 20.45
CA GLN A 764 22.12 -23.12 21.09
C GLN A 764 22.28 -21.99 20.07
N LYS A 765 22.14 -20.75 20.53
CA LYS A 765 22.15 -19.53 19.70
C LYS A 765 23.30 -18.57 20.01
N VAL A 766 24.29 -19.03 20.78
CA VAL A 766 25.40 -18.20 21.26
C VAL A 766 26.44 -18.00 20.16
N LEU A 767 26.89 -19.08 19.53
CA LEU A 767 27.87 -19.05 18.45
C LEU A 767 27.71 -20.24 17.48
N PRO A 768 28.18 -20.15 16.23
CA PRO A 768 28.14 -21.27 15.30
C PRO A 768 29.20 -22.34 15.67
N LEU A 769 28.77 -23.60 15.71
CA LEU A 769 29.63 -24.76 15.98
C LEU A 769 30.37 -25.23 14.72
N ASN A 770 31.45 -25.98 14.91
CA ASN A 770 32.27 -26.59 13.86
C ASN A 770 32.90 -25.58 12.86
N ARG A 771 33.14 -24.34 13.28
CA ARG A 771 33.78 -23.29 12.48
C ARG A 771 34.81 -22.50 13.28
N MET A 772 35.81 -21.95 12.58
CA MET A 772 36.75 -20.98 13.14
C MET A 772 36.12 -19.58 13.23
N LEU A 773 36.14 -19.01 14.42
CA LEU A 773 35.70 -17.66 14.74
C LEU A 773 36.91 -16.70 14.73
N ASP A 774 36.79 -15.59 13.99
CA ASP A 774 37.84 -14.55 13.98
C ASP A 774 37.63 -13.59 15.16
N LYS A 775 36.35 -13.30 15.48
CA LYS A 775 35.92 -12.51 16.63
C LYS A 775 34.66 -13.10 17.28
N TYR A 776 34.29 -12.62 18.46
CA TYR A 776 33.04 -12.97 19.13
C TYR A 776 32.26 -11.69 19.45
N ARG A 777 31.17 -11.47 18.71
CA ARG A 777 30.47 -10.19 18.61
C ARG A 777 31.43 -9.09 18.14
N GLU A 778 31.79 -8.17 19.03
CA GLU A 778 32.78 -7.11 18.76
C GLU A 778 34.06 -7.30 19.59
N TYR A 779 34.16 -8.40 20.34
CA TYR A 779 35.32 -8.71 21.16
C TYR A 779 36.32 -9.56 20.38
N SER A 780 37.60 -9.24 20.49
CA SER A 780 38.65 -10.20 20.15
C SER A 780 38.54 -11.42 21.06
N ILE A 781 38.71 -12.61 20.51
CA ILE A 781 38.58 -13.84 21.30
C ILE A 781 39.84 -14.05 22.13
N ILE A 782 39.67 -14.41 23.41
CA ILE A 782 40.72 -15.04 24.21
C ILE A 782 40.34 -16.50 24.44
N GLY A 783 41.28 -17.41 24.25
CA GLY A 783 41.03 -18.85 24.40
C GLY A 783 40.78 -19.55 23.06
N GLN A 784 39.69 -20.32 22.96
CA GLN A 784 39.42 -21.17 21.80
C GLN A 784 38.65 -20.42 20.73
N HIS A 785 39.15 -20.49 19.49
CA HIS A 785 38.50 -19.91 18.31
C HIS A 785 37.57 -20.88 17.58
N THR A 786 37.59 -22.17 17.95
CA THR A 786 36.84 -23.21 17.26
C THR A 786 36.19 -24.16 18.26
N PHE A 787 34.87 -24.30 18.18
CA PHE A 787 34.09 -25.19 19.04
C PHE A 787 33.56 -26.37 18.25
N GLN A 788 34.24 -27.52 18.36
CA GLN A 788 33.90 -28.72 17.61
C GLN A 788 33.08 -29.70 18.43
N LEU A 789 31.96 -30.14 17.86
CA LEU A 789 31.22 -31.26 18.40
C LEU A 789 31.78 -32.58 17.83
N ARG A 790 32.52 -33.31 18.67
CA ARG A 790 33.22 -34.53 18.25
C ARG A 790 32.38 -35.78 18.48
N ASN A 791 31.92 -36.00 19.71
CA ASN A 791 31.22 -37.22 20.11
C ASN A 791 30.03 -36.85 20.98
N VAL A 792 28.99 -37.71 20.98
CA VAL A 792 27.87 -37.58 21.91
C VAL A 792 27.65 -38.92 22.61
N SER A 793 27.60 -38.90 23.93
CA SER A 793 27.38 -40.09 24.75
C SER A 793 25.98 -40.08 25.36
N ILE A 794 25.26 -41.18 25.21
CA ILE A 794 24.00 -41.44 25.94
C ILE A 794 24.28 -42.64 26.86
N GLY A 795 24.38 -42.39 28.17
CA GLY A 795 24.87 -43.41 29.10
C GLY A 795 26.32 -43.80 28.80
N GLU A 796 26.60 -45.10 28.73
CA GLU A 796 27.92 -45.65 28.37
C GLU A 796 28.14 -45.80 26.85
N GLU A 797 27.09 -45.57 26.04
CA GLU A 797 27.17 -45.71 24.59
C GLU A 797 27.58 -44.37 23.96
N THR A 798 28.70 -44.38 23.24
CA THR A 798 29.18 -43.23 22.47
C THR A 798 28.73 -43.36 21.03
N VAL A 799 27.98 -42.36 20.55
CA VAL A 799 27.54 -42.26 19.16
C VAL A 799 28.52 -41.33 18.44
N GLU A 800 29.26 -41.89 17.47
CA GLU A 800 30.10 -41.08 16.58
C GLU A 800 29.24 -40.42 15.49
N PRO A 801 29.44 -39.12 15.20
CA PRO A 801 28.86 -38.46 14.04
C PRO A 801 29.31 -39.16 12.75
N LYS A 802 28.41 -39.88 12.08
CA LYS A 802 28.66 -40.38 10.71
C LYS A 802 27.96 -39.47 9.72
N GLU A 803 28.74 -38.84 8.84
CA GLU A 803 28.25 -37.82 7.89
C GLU A 803 27.47 -38.38 6.67
N THR A 804 27.33 -39.71 6.53
CA THR A 804 26.72 -40.30 5.35
C THR A 804 25.28 -40.77 5.60
N ALA A 805 24.32 -40.03 5.02
CA ALA A 805 22.90 -40.33 4.98
C ALA A 805 22.53 -41.59 4.14
N ASN A 806 23.50 -42.34 3.62
CA ASN A 806 23.26 -43.43 2.67
C ASN A 806 23.22 -44.84 3.29
N ASP A 807 23.52 -45.03 4.58
CA ASP A 807 23.44 -46.36 5.21
C ASP A 807 22.05 -46.58 5.84
N SER A 808 21.02 -46.61 4.99
CA SER A 808 19.61 -46.82 5.39
C SER A 808 19.28 -48.24 5.88
N ASP A 809 20.29 -49.11 5.98
CA ASP A 809 20.15 -50.55 6.23
C ASP A 809 20.72 -51.05 7.57
N LYS A 810 21.16 -50.15 8.47
CA LYS A 810 21.51 -50.53 9.84
C LYS A 810 20.53 -49.91 10.85
N LEU A 811 19.96 -50.75 11.72
CA LEU A 811 19.34 -50.31 12.97
C LEU A 811 20.41 -49.58 13.80
N GLY A 812 20.45 -48.26 13.72
CA GLY A 812 21.42 -47.43 14.42
C GLY A 812 20.88 -46.03 14.66
N THR A 813 21.31 -45.44 15.75
CA THR A 813 20.95 -44.10 16.22
C THR A 813 21.07 -43.05 15.10
N PHE A 814 19.99 -42.34 14.84
CA PHE A 814 19.91 -41.22 13.90
C PHE A 814 20.66 -40.03 14.50
N TYR A 815 21.58 -39.44 13.73
CA TYR A 815 22.32 -38.22 14.06
C TYR A 815 22.07 -37.20 12.94
N ALA A 816 21.60 -36.00 13.27
CA ALA A 816 21.44 -34.91 12.32
C ALA A 816 22.01 -33.60 12.87
N LYS A 817 22.68 -32.82 12.01
CA LYS A 817 23.10 -31.45 12.31
C LYS A 817 21.86 -30.57 12.43
N VAL A 818 21.82 -29.70 13.44
CA VAL A 818 20.78 -28.67 13.60
C VAL A 818 21.42 -27.34 13.24
N GLU A 819 20.79 -26.62 12.31
CA GLU A 819 21.22 -25.30 11.88
C GLU A 819 20.28 -24.22 12.44
N ASP A 820 20.82 -23.04 12.66
CA ASP A 820 20.06 -21.84 13.05
C ASP A 820 20.71 -20.60 12.40
N TYR A 821 20.01 -19.47 12.44
CA TYR A 821 20.46 -18.22 11.83
C TYR A 821 21.45 -17.50 12.75
N PHE A 822 22.64 -17.21 12.22
CA PHE A 822 23.67 -16.40 12.87
C PHE A 822 24.08 -15.23 11.98
N ALA A 823 24.38 -14.08 12.59
CA ALA A 823 24.90 -12.93 11.88
C ALA A 823 26.41 -13.12 11.62
N PRO A 824 26.86 -13.30 10.36
CA PRO A 824 28.27 -13.62 10.08
C PRO A 824 29.23 -12.56 10.62
N GLY A 825 28.83 -11.28 10.56
CA GLY A 825 29.61 -10.14 11.04
C GLY A 825 29.84 -10.12 12.56
N GLN A 826 29.19 -10.99 13.34
CA GLN A 826 29.51 -11.18 14.77
C GLN A 826 30.64 -12.19 15.00
N PHE A 827 31.00 -12.99 13.99
CA PHE A 827 31.94 -14.11 14.16
C PHE A 827 33.14 -14.05 13.21
N LYS A 828 33.02 -13.26 12.13
CA LYS A 828 34.03 -13.08 11.09
C LYS A 828 34.37 -11.61 10.93
N ASP A 829 35.64 -11.35 10.64
CA ASP A 829 36.09 -10.03 10.21
C ASP A 829 35.77 -9.88 8.72
N LEU A 830 34.77 -9.05 8.41
CA LEU A 830 34.31 -8.81 7.05
C LEU A 830 34.81 -7.45 6.56
N ASP A 831 35.25 -7.37 5.31
CA ASP A 831 35.52 -6.08 4.68
C ASP A 831 34.22 -5.32 4.35
N ASP A 832 34.32 -4.04 4.00
CA ASP A 832 33.14 -3.19 3.79
C ASP A 832 32.32 -3.59 2.54
N GLN A 833 32.95 -4.23 1.55
CA GLN A 833 32.26 -4.73 0.37
C GLN A 833 31.52 -6.04 0.70
N GLU A 834 32.12 -6.92 1.48
CA GLU A 834 31.53 -8.16 1.98
C GLU A 834 30.35 -7.88 2.93
N LYS A 835 30.44 -6.85 3.79
CA LYS A 835 29.33 -6.40 4.65
C LYS A 835 28.10 -5.97 3.85
N LEU A 836 28.30 -5.37 2.67
CA LEU A 836 27.22 -4.90 1.80
C LEU A 836 26.64 -6.01 0.91
N GLN A 837 27.42 -7.05 0.60
CA GLN A 837 27.02 -8.15 -0.29
C GLN A 837 26.50 -9.40 0.45
N ARG A 838 26.88 -9.61 1.72
CA ARG A 838 26.41 -10.74 2.52
C ARG A 838 25.01 -10.52 3.08
N SER A 839 24.29 -11.62 3.23
CA SER A 839 23.01 -11.65 3.95
C SER A 839 23.24 -11.29 5.42
N SER A 840 22.32 -10.53 6.03
CA SER A 840 22.43 -10.12 7.44
C SER A 840 22.47 -11.32 8.41
N PHE A 841 21.86 -12.45 8.01
CA PHE A 841 21.90 -13.72 8.73
C PHE A 841 22.14 -14.88 7.76
N GLU A 842 22.89 -15.89 8.21
CA GLU A 842 23.16 -17.12 7.46
C GLU A 842 22.88 -18.35 8.34
N LEU A 843 22.42 -19.45 7.72
CA LEU A 843 22.26 -20.73 8.41
C LEU A 843 23.62 -21.34 8.74
N MET A 844 23.85 -21.59 10.02
CA MET A 844 25.09 -22.19 10.54
C MET A 844 24.75 -23.25 11.59
N MET A 845 25.68 -24.18 11.84
CA MET A 845 25.46 -25.27 12.79
C MET A 845 25.27 -24.73 14.22
N ALA A 846 24.08 -24.94 14.76
CA ALA A 846 23.65 -24.49 16.08
C ALA A 846 23.64 -25.61 17.12
N GLY A 847 23.57 -26.87 16.68
CA GLY A 847 23.51 -28.03 17.56
C GLY A 847 23.29 -29.34 16.82
N ILE A 848 22.60 -30.28 17.47
CA ILE A 848 22.43 -31.65 16.98
C ILE A 848 21.09 -32.26 17.38
N SER A 849 20.68 -33.27 16.63
CA SER A 849 19.50 -34.08 16.90
C SER A 849 19.88 -35.57 16.93
N ILE A 850 19.42 -36.29 17.96
CA ILE A 850 19.71 -37.71 18.20
C ILE A 850 18.41 -38.47 18.46
N GLY A 851 18.19 -39.61 17.78
CA GLY A 851 17.01 -40.45 18.05
C GLY A 851 16.89 -41.68 17.14
N SER A 852 15.70 -42.26 17.00
CA SER A 852 15.43 -43.38 16.07
C SER A 852 14.51 -42.93 14.93
N ASN A 853 14.89 -43.20 13.67
CA ASN A 853 14.06 -42.83 12.51
C ASN A 853 12.94 -43.85 12.19
N ARG A 854 12.97 -45.04 12.82
CA ARG A 854 12.11 -46.20 12.48
C ARG A 854 11.35 -46.79 13.66
N GLY A 855 11.27 -46.09 14.79
CA GLY A 855 10.48 -46.55 15.94
C GLY A 855 11.01 -47.84 16.59
N ALA A 856 12.29 -48.16 16.38
CA ALA A 856 12.96 -49.26 17.06
C ALA A 856 14.15 -48.69 17.82
N TYR A 857 14.06 -48.70 19.15
CA TYR A 857 15.23 -48.64 20.02
C TYR A 857 15.56 -50.07 20.45
N THR A 858 16.79 -50.51 20.20
CA THR A 858 17.37 -51.64 20.94
C THR A 858 18.34 -51.04 21.93
N ILE A 859 17.89 -50.76 23.15
CA ILE A 859 18.80 -50.38 24.23
C ILE A 859 19.63 -51.63 24.53
N LYS A 860 20.88 -51.68 24.06
CA LYS A 860 21.88 -52.62 24.59
C LYS A 860 22.52 -51.96 25.81
N GLY A 861 21.76 -51.88 26.89
CA GLY A 861 22.21 -51.37 28.19
C GLY A 861 21.99 -52.42 29.26
N ASP A 862 22.79 -52.36 30.31
CA ASP A 862 22.70 -53.26 31.46
C ASP A 862 21.26 -53.29 32.01
N SER A 863 20.72 -54.50 32.13
CA SER A 863 19.29 -54.81 32.37
C SER A 863 18.74 -54.32 33.73
N THR A 864 19.51 -53.56 34.49
CA THR A 864 19.22 -53.15 35.87
C THR A 864 18.25 -51.97 35.97
N ASN A 865 18.06 -51.19 34.90
CA ASN A 865 17.13 -50.04 34.86
C ASN A 865 15.93 -50.22 33.93
N ILE A 866 15.74 -51.43 33.36
CA ILE A 866 14.55 -51.75 32.56
C ILE A 866 13.44 -52.21 33.51
N GLN A 867 12.43 -51.39 33.74
CA GLN A 867 11.21 -51.85 34.41
C GLN A 867 10.32 -52.59 33.41
N GLU A 868 10.43 -53.91 33.38
CA GLU A 868 9.46 -54.75 32.68
C GLU A 868 8.14 -54.77 33.45
N ARG A 869 7.07 -54.26 32.84
CA ARG A 869 5.72 -54.42 33.36
C ARG A 869 5.06 -55.59 32.63
N ALA A 870 4.73 -56.66 33.36
CA ALA A 870 3.93 -57.75 32.81
C ALA A 870 2.55 -57.21 32.41
N LEU A 871 2.28 -57.14 31.11
CA LEU A 871 0.97 -56.77 30.59
C LEU A 871 0.01 -57.95 30.80
N GLN A 872 -0.95 -57.79 31.71
CA GLN A 872 -2.09 -58.69 31.83
C GLN A 872 -3.21 -58.15 30.94
N TYR A 873 -3.65 -58.97 29.98
CA TYR A 873 -4.78 -58.65 29.12
C TYR A 873 -6.03 -59.36 29.66
N GLU A 874 -7.14 -58.62 29.79
CA GLU A 874 -8.47 -59.20 30.00
C GLU A 874 -9.23 -59.06 28.68
N GLU A 875 -9.56 -60.19 28.05
CA GLU A 875 -10.43 -60.21 26.88
C GLU A 875 -11.88 -60.45 27.32
N LYS A 876 -12.77 -59.49 27.02
CA LYS A 876 -14.22 -59.67 27.18
C LYS A 876 -14.88 -59.76 25.82
N TYR A 877 -15.56 -60.88 25.58
CA TYR A 877 -16.43 -61.04 24.43
C TYR A 877 -17.84 -60.60 24.82
N ILE A 878 -18.42 -59.66 24.06
CA ILE A 878 -19.82 -59.30 24.19
C ILE A 878 -20.63 -60.46 23.60
N ASP A 879 -21.61 -60.97 24.36
CA ASP A 879 -22.56 -62.07 24.03
C ASP A 879 -22.11 -63.54 24.25
N ARG A 880 -21.13 -63.81 25.13
CA ARG A 880 -20.82 -65.20 25.58
C ARG A 880 -20.55 -65.28 27.08
N GLU A 881 -21.26 -66.17 27.78
CA GLU A 881 -21.22 -66.30 29.26
C GLU A 881 -20.23 -67.36 29.82
N GLU A 882 -19.55 -68.17 28.99
CA GLU A 882 -18.54 -69.11 29.52
C GLU A 882 -17.13 -68.86 28.94
N PRO A 883 -16.08 -68.81 29.78
CA PRO A 883 -14.71 -68.72 29.32
C PRO A 883 -14.25 -70.08 28.78
N SER A 884 -13.96 -70.14 27.48
CA SER A 884 -13.24 -71.28 26.92
C SER A 884 -11.82 -71.32 27.50
N GLN A 885 -11.44 -72.45 28.10
CA GLN A 885 -10.05 -72.74 28.46
C GLN A 885 -9.18 -72.68 27.20
N LEU A 886 -8.31 -71.68 27.10
CA LEU A 886 -7.22 -71.67 26.13
C LEU A 886 -6.18 -72.71 26.59
N ALA A 887 -5.77 -73.56 25.65
CA ALA A 887 -4.67 -74.50 25.87
C ALA A 887 -3.40 -73.73 26.25
N GLU A 888 -2.80 -74.08 27.39
CA GLU A 888 -1.45 -73.68 27.75
C GLU A 888 -0.47 -74.16 26.68
N GLY A 889 0.45 -73.29 26.27
CA GLY A 889 1.73 -73.71 25.70
C GLY A 889 2.00 -73.31 24.26
N GLU A 890 1.87 -72.03 23.90
CA GLU A 890 2.63 -71.51 22.75
C GLU A 890 3.70 -70.54 23.25
N SER A 891 4.96 -70.84 22.93
CA SER A 891 6.07 -69.93 23.24
C SER A 891 5.90 -68.63 22.45
N ARG A 892 6.43 -67.52 23.01
CA ARG A 892 6.45 -66.20 22.38
C ARG A 892 6.97 -66.25 20.94
N GLU A 893 7.93 -67.14 20.65
CA GLU A 893 8.49 -67.35 19.32
C GLU A 893 7.50 -67.98 18.34
N ILE A 894 6.66 -68.92 18.80
CA ILE A 894 5.61 -69.55 17.98
C ILE A 894 4.47 -68.55 17.71
N LEU A 895 4.10 -67.76 18.71
CA LEU A 895 3.12 -66.67 18.56
C LEU A 895 3.61 -65.60 17.58
N LEU A 896 4.88 -65.18 17.69
CA LEU A 896 5.52 -64.25 16.75
C LEU A 896 5.60 -64.84 15.33
N ALA A 897 5.97 -66.11 15.19
CA ALA A 897 6.03 -66.80 13.90
C ALA A 897 4.63 -66.92 13.25
N LYS A 898 3.57 -67.11 14.04
CA LYS A 898 2.18 -67.13 13.56
C LYS A 898 1.68 -65.76 13.11
N THR A 899 2.08 -64.67 13.77
CA THR A 899 1.80 -63.31 13.29
C THR A 899 2.49 -62.98 11.97
N HIS A 900 3.58 -63.67 11.62
CA HIS A 900 4.28 -63.49 10.33
C HIS A 900 3.81 -64.44 9.21
N SER A 901 3.07 -65.52 9.53
CA SER A 901 2.69 -66.57 8.57
C SER A 901 1.18 -66.62 8.23
N GLY A 902 0.33 -65.87 8.95
CA GLY A 902 -1.10 -65.80 8.64
C GLY A 902 -1.43 -65.06 7.34
N THR A 903 -2.58 -65.37 6.72
CA THR A 903 -3.04 -64.75 5.45
C THR A 903 -3.16 -63.21 5.51
N LYS A 904 -3.31 -62.64 6.73
CA LYS A 904 -3.24 -61.18 6.95
C LYS A 904 -1.81 -60.60 6.91
N ALA A 905 -0.76 -61.38 7.22
CA ALA A 905 0.63 -60.94 7.16
C ALA A 905 1.17 -60.83 5.71
N TYR A 906 0.62 -61.65 4.81
CA TYR A 906 0.91 -61.61 3.36
C TYR A 906 -0.03 -60.69 2.57
N SER A 907 -1.02 -60.07 3.22
CA SER A 907 -1.91 -59.11 2.59
C SER A 907 -1.16 -57.85 2.16
N ASN A 908 -1.41 -57.38 0.94
CA ASN A 908 -0.88 -56.11 0.43
C ASN A 908 -1.22 -54.90 1.33
N LEU A 909 -2.21 -55.02 2.23
CA LEU A 909 -2.57 -54.01 3.24
C LEU A 909 -1.60 -53.95 4.45
N PHE A 910 -0.78 -54.97 4.71
CA PHE A 910 0.22 -54.95 5.78
C PHE A 910 1.62 -54.58 5.27
N ARG A 911 1.94 -54.96 4.03
CA ARG A 911 3.21 -54.60 3.36
C ARG A 911 3.25 -53.19 2.78
N SER A 912 2.11 -52.49 2.70
CA SER A 912 2.05 -51.12 2.16
C SER A 912 2.58 -50.03 3.12
N GLY A 913 2.92 -50.38 4.36
CA GLY A 913 3.42 -49.42 5.35
C GLY A 913 2.43 -48.30 5.65
N THR A 914 2.92 -47.12 6.05
CA THR A 914 2.09 -45.94 6.38
C THR A 914 1.31 -45.38 5.18
N ASN A 915 1.54 -45.86 3.95
CA ASN A 915 0.80 -45.42 2.77
C ASN A 915 -0.70 -45.74 2.82
N LYS A 916 -1.14 -46.69 3.65
CA LYS A 916 -2.58 -47.02 3.82
C LYS A 916 -3.36 -46.00 4.67
N TYR A 917 -2.66 -45.12 5.37
CA TYR A 917 -3.24 -44.02 6.16
C TYR A 917 -3.10 -42.66 5.47
N LYS A 918 -2.66 -42.63 4.21
CA LYS A 918 -2.78 -41.42 3.39
C LYS A 918 -4.24 -41.30 2.97
N ASP A 919 -4.98 -40.46 3.68
CA ASP A 919 -6.27 -39.95 3.22
C ASP A 919 -6.16 -39.51 1.76
N ARG A 920 -7.01 -40.08 0.91
CA ARG A 920 -7.28 -39.62 -0.47
C ARG A 920 -8.22 -38.41 -0.47
N VAL A 921 -8.10 -37.53 0.52
CA VAL A 921 -8.59 -36.15 0.41
C VAL A 921 -7.47 -35.38 -0.26
N ILE A 922 -7.79 -34.66 -1.33
CA ILE A 922 -6.89 -33.78 -2.06
C ILE A 922 -6.27 -32.81 -1.05
N ARG A 923 -5.09 -33.16 -0.52
CA ARG A 923 -4.24 -32.17 0.13
C ARG A 923 -3.85 -31.20 -0.98
N PRO A 924 -3.96 -29.87 -0.80
CA PRO A 924 -3.17 -28.98 -1.64
C PRO A 924 -1.73 -29.52 -1.56
N LYS A 925 -1.04 -29.62 -2.71
CA LYS A 925 0.37 -30.03 -2.73
C LYS A 925 1.05 -29.29 -1.60
N THR A 926 1.45 -29.99 -0.52
CA THR A 926 2.35 -29.40 0.47
C THR A 926 3.60 -29.05 -0.31
N PHE A 927 3.72 -27.79 -0.67
CA PHE A 927 4.93 -27.24 -1.25
C PHE A 927 5.96 -27.31 -0.14
N SER A 928 6.85 -28.29 -0.24
CA SER A 928 8.14 -28.20 0.42
C SER A 928 8.90 -27.15 -0.39
N ILE A 929 8.95 -25.93 0.14
CA ILE A 929 9.97 -24.97 -0.26
C ILE A 929 11.28 -25.62 0.18
N LYS A 930 12.05 -26.10 -0.79
CA LYS A 930 13.42 -26.55 -0.52
C LYS A 930 14.25 -25.30 -0.30
N GLU A 931 15.03 -25.30 0.76
CA GLU A 931 15.98 -24.21 1.02
C GLU A 931 16.94 -24.06 -0.16
N GLU A 932 17.30 -22.82 -0.46
CA GLU A 932 18.24 -22.53 -1.53
C GLU A 932 19.63 -23.01 -1.12
N ILE A 933 20.17 -23.92 -1.93
CA ILE A 933 21.43 -24.62 -1.70
C ILE A 933 22.43 -24.19 -2.77
N PHE A 934 23.71 -24.15 -2.40
CA PHE A 934 24.79 -23.53 -3.15
C PHE A 934 25.89 -24.54 -3.49
N ILE A 935 26.57 -24.30 -4.59
CA ILE A 935 27.74 -25.05 -5.05
C ILE A 935 28.87 -24.08 -5.41
N VAL A 936 30.10 -24.58 -5.41
CA VAL A 936 31.24 -23.84 -5.96
C VAL A 936 31.45 -24.26 -7.41
N ALA A 937 31.38 -23.28 -8.31
CA ALA A 937 31.46 -23.46 -9.75
C ALA A 937 32.60 -22.64 -10.34
N ASN A 938 33.13 -23.08 -11.47
CA ASN A 938 34.13 -22.32 -12.20
C ASN A 938 33.49 -21.09 -12.88
N THR A 939 34.17 -19.94 -12.84
CA THR A 939 33.66 -18.66 -13.36
C THR A 939 33.48 -18.66 -14.88
N ASP A 940 34.25 -19.47 -15.62
CA ASP A 940 34.29 -19.43 -17.08
C ASP A 940 33.19 -20.29 -17.72
N ASN A 941 32.77 -21.37 -17.06
CA ASN A 941 31.84 -22.34 -17.65
C ASN A 941 30.66 -22.73 -16.73
N LEU A 942 30.59 -22.17 -15.52
CA LEU A 942 29.54 -22.44 -14.52
C LEU A 942 29.39 -23.93 -14.15
N SER A 943 30.38 -24.76 -14.50
CA SER A 943 30.44 -26.18 -14.12
C SER A 943 30.97 -26.31 -12.69
N LYS A 944 30.58 -27.38 -11.98
CA LYS A 944 31.07 -27.64 -10.61
C LYS A 944 32.59 -27.70 -10.62
N ASP A 945 33.22 -27.10 -9.61
CA ASP A 945 34.65 -27.28 -9.43
C ASP A 945 34.96 -28.79 -9.23
N ASN A 946 35.94 -29.29 -9.97
CA ASN A 946 36.30 -30.70 -10.01
C ASN A 946 36.72 -31.24 -8.63
N GLU A 947 37.21 -30.38 -7.73
CA GLU A 947 37.66 -30.76 -6.39
C GLU A 947 36.50 -30.77 -5.39
N PHE A 948 35.54 -29.85 -5.55
CA PHE A 948 34.25 -29.87 -4.85
C PHE A 948 33.48 -31.17 -5.14
N ASP A 949 33.45 -31.60 -6.40
CA ASP A 949 32.75 -32.82 -6.82
C ASP A 949 33.51 -34.10 -6.42
N ARG A 950 34.85 -34.10 -6.44
CA ARG A 950 35.68 -35.24 -5.97
C ARG A 950 35.54 -35.54 -4.48
N GLN A 951 35.23 -34.54 -3.66
CA GLN A 951 34.98 -34.72 -2.23
C GLN A 951 33.58 -35.26 -1.92
N ASN A 952 32.75 -35.53 -2.95
CA ASN A 952 31.34 -35.95 -2.81
C ASN A 952 30.53 -35.02 -1.87
N LEU A 953 30.90 -33.74 -1.81
CA LEU A 953 30.16 -32.76 -1.04
C LEU A 953 28.85 -32.49 -1.77
N GLY A 954 27.73 -32.79 -1.11
CA GLY A 954 26.42 -32.38 -1.58
C GLY A 954 26.32 -30.85 -1.66
N PRO A 955 25.24 -30.33 -2.25
CA PRO A 955 25.01 -28.89 -2.28
C PRO A 955 24.89 -28.36 -0.83
N LEU A 956 25.60 -27.26 -0.54
CA LEU A 956 25.82 -26.73 0.82
C LEU A 956 24.92 -25.51 1.09
N THR A 957 24.85 -25.06 2.33
CA THR A 957 24.37 -23.70 2.63
C THR A 957 25.33 -22.66 2.01
N ARG A 958 24.86 -21.42 1.80
CA ARG A 958 25.71 -20.34 1.27
C ARG A 958 26.98 -20.15 2.10
N ALA A 959 26.84 -20.18 3.43
CA ALA A 959 27.94 -20.11 4.38
C ALA A 959 28.93 -21.26 4.21
N GLY A 960 28.43 -22.50 4.09
CA GLY A 960 29.26 -23.69 3.87
C GLY A 960 30.02 -23.66 2.55
N ALA A 961 29.40 -23.15 1.48
CA ALA A 961 30.06 -22.96 0.18
C ALA A 961 31.17 -21.89 0.25
N PHE A 962 30.95 -20.79 0.98
CA PHE A 962 31.98 -19.77 1.24
C PHE A 962 33.15 -20.32 2.04
N GLU A 963 32.88 -21.07 3.11
CA GLU A 963 33.93 -21.65 3.96
C GLU A 963 34.78 -22.66 3.20
N TRP A 964 34.14 -23.53 2.41
CA TRP A 964 34.87 -24.45 1.52
C TRP A 964 35.71 -23.68 0.50
N MET A 965 35.15 -22.66 -0.14
CA MET A 965 35.86 -21.84 -1.13
C MET A 965 37.07 -21.14 -0.53
N GLU A 966 36.94 -20.56 0.67
CA GLU A 966 38.06 -19.93 1.38
C GLU A 966 39.16 -20.94 1.74
N GLN A 967 38.80 -22.10 2.31
CA GLN A 967 39.76 -23.15 2.65
C GLN A 967 40.47 -23.67 1.39
N HIS A 968 39.73 -23.84 0.29
CA HIS A 968 40.28 -24.26 -0.98
C HIS A 968 41.22 -23.19 -1.56
N LEU A 969 40.86 -21.90 -1.50
CA LEU A 969 41.71 -20.79 -1.96
C LEU A 969 42.96 -20.57 -1.08
N GLN A 970 42.91 -20.92 0.20
CA GLN A 970 44.10 -20.92 1.07
C GLN A 970 45.10 -22.01 0.66
N LEU A 971 44.61 -23.18 0.24
CA LEU A 971 45.43 -24.29 -0.23
C LEU A 971 45.86 -24.13 -1.71
N HIS A 972 45.05 -23.43 -2.51
CA HIS A 972 45.22 -23.21 -3.96
C HIS A 972 45.04 -21.72 -4.33
N PRO A 973 46.00 -20.84 -4.00
CA PRO A 973 45.88 -19.40 -4.26
C PRO A 973 45.72 -19.04 -5.75
N GLU A 974 46.20 -19.89 -6.66
CA GLU A 974 46.10 -19.75 -8.10
C GLU A 974 44.66 -19.80 -8.64
N LYS A 975 43.71 -20.33 -7.86
CA LYS A 975 42.29 -20.42 -8.22
C LYS A 975 41.51 -19.14 -7.92
N ARG A 976 42.13 -18.13 -7.31
CA ARG A 976 41.47 -16.88 -6.90
C ARG A 976 40.98 -16.11 -8.14
N GLY A 977 39.67 -15.90 -8.24
CA GLY A 977 39.01 -15.27 -9.39
C GLY A 977 38.55 -16.25 -10.48
N PHE A 978 38.81 -17.55 -10.34
CA PHE A 978 38.38 -18.60 -11.28
C PHE A 978 37.28 -19.52 -10.74
N ILE A 979 36.85 -19.31 -9.49
CA ILE A 979 35.78 -20.03 -8.82
C ILE A 979 34.82 -19.04 -8.16
N GLN A 980 33.53 -19.38 -8.15
CA GLN A 980 32.45 -18.58 -7.58
C GLN A 980 31.38 -19.47 -6.95
N ILE A 981 30.55 -18.89 -6.09
CA ILE A 981 29.44 -19.59 -5.44
C ILE A 981 28.17 -19.29 -6.22
N LEU A 982 27.48 -20.34 -6.66
CA LEU A 982 26.22 -20.24 -7.39
C LEU A 982 25.14 -21.04 -6.67
N PRO A 983 23.88 -20.55 -6.69
CA PRO A 983 22.76 -21.36 -6.26
C PRO A 983 22.53 -22.50 -7.26
N VAL A 984 22.10 -23.67 -6.77
CA VAL A 984 21.97 -24.90 -7.57
C VAL A 984 20.95 -24.77 -8.71
N ASN A 985 20.01 -23.83 -8.61
CA ASN A 985 19.04 -23.51 -9.67
C ASN A 985 19.67 -22.77 -10.88
N GLU A 986 20.82 -22.12 -10.70
CA GLU A 986 21.58 -21.41 -11.75
C GLU A 986 22.71 -22.27 -12.35
N PHE A 987 22.86 -23.51 -11.87
CA PHE A 987 23.85 -24.47 -12.33
C PHE A 987 23.50 -25.10 -13.68
N ILE A 988 24.48 -25.18 -14.60
CA ILE A 988 24.35 -25.89 -15.89
C ILE A 988 24.91 -27.31 -15.74
N SER A 989 24.02 -28.31 -15.70
CA SER A 989 24.38 -29.73 -15.78
C SER A 989 24.74 -30.08 -17.22
N HIS A 990 25.98 -30.55 -17.45
CA HIS A 990 26.34 -31.26 -18.69
C HIS A 990 26.35 -32.77 -18.50
#